data_AF-A0A6A6DPN3-F1
#
_entry.id   AF-A0A6A6DPN3-F1
#
_cell.length_a   1.000
_cell.length_b   1.000
_cell.length_c   1.000
_cell.angle_alpha   90.00
_cell.angle_beta   90.00
_cell.angle_gamma   90.00
#
_symmetry.space_group_name_H-M   'P 1'
#
loop_
_entity.id
_entity.type
_entity.pdbx_description
1 polymer ?
#
loop_
_entity_poly.entity_id
_entity_poly.type
_entity_poly.pdbx_seq_one_letter_code
_entity_poly.pdbx_strand_id
1 'polypeptide(L)'
;MEDHNDPAPNGAVAIDGSSDEEGYSSPPDDSDDDELANLRPCTYTLGISRYYSPNWTRQDAFREYYQNWKDAIIASYDLEPRNFKPELKETGDQIQITVHRPHPSGPRNSSMELLGYIRFRKKAGCVELANFKAQLNMEHLLLGRTTKRGHDRFAGHHGEGFKIASLVMRRNEHAVRYAASSYYWNFRFRRRSPTLSCILSRANPEVLQRKKEAFSTRVAAGARRGLTSNIWEDVIVRISKARGECGSKVTEADFRSWLDVTLDINRPPPSDFIETCYGDMILDARFSGQIYLKGLRVPGDGGDGRVYIFGYNFHRGQIDRDRRKLGNAQEETRMIANIWEQAMIARGDEVVDSYIKLFRDHEHSLDINLADRTVSRSAAQAIWNRLRTSFPDAFFYPEKVSSDFGRVDQGETIVRNLKKQPQSLPAALWRLLRTYSLARTPLEETIHLFSNSTAVAITQDMFALNILRCLKASMLLNQTLKDIRFEVVTGGNTEVNILFKPEQNVILIHQKWTGFRKVHTFSNCDAFSMIRNEAPNPRAFYCDHVVEDLFELALNTIRGVLKLSQQDCMTLRRAARKLVQQMPRLVRISQNAAPMELEVSWTGNEGGLVSKTCAASINYNVILHKKSTCWPLFSDILLHLHGTYVSLMGILTGAPCSCVRQVVSHIESKAIFRGLDHEEEYFPMVSRVENGSLFGVPPPPIAPNGAIGNHEPSTTLMEFPVLNSTTRTRTPSPESRTGDSSLPIASDGFEDINEVDDNANQSHGNTHTTAVNTSRRRIRAQAGLRQGSHRTDMVHQDAYEKDEKTWETWQEKELPDTFARLTPKRGMNNLV
;
A
#
# COMPACT_ATOMS: atom_id res chain seq x y z
N MET A 1 -14.45 5.42 64.51
CA MET A 1 -14.34 4.46 65.62
C MET A 1 -13.09 3.66 65.35
N GLU A 2 -12.01 4.19 65.94
CA GLU A 2 -10.79 3.55 66.41
C GLU A 2 -10.01 2.72 65.37
N ASP A 3 -9.06 3.31 64.65
CA ASP A 3 -7.71 3.79 65.07
C ASP A 3 -6.69 2.66 65.18
N HIS A 4 -5.80 2.59 64.20
CA HIS A 4 -4.42 2.17 64.41
C HIS A 4 -3.50 3.25 63.84
N ASN A 5 -3.07 4.13 64.75
CA ASN A 5 -1.80 4.85 64.68
C ASN A 5 -0.67 3.87 64.99
N ASP A 6 0.44 3.96 64.27
CA ASP A 6 1.72 4.35 64.87
C ASP A 6 2.83 4.58 63.82
N PRO A 7 3.88 5.35 64.18
CA PRO A 7 4.69 6.14 63.25
C PRO A 7 6.14 5.62 63.11
N ALA A 8 6.90 6.29 62.22
CA ALA A 8 8.37 6.18 62.13
C ALA A 8 9.07 6.52 63.47
N PRO A 9 10.33 6.08 63.71
CA PRO A 9 11.45 6.99 63.38
C PRO A 9 12.83 6.33 63.10
N ASN A 10 13.74 7.21 62.69
CA ASN A 10 15.21 7.18 62.65
C ASN A 10 15.98 6.33 63.68
N GLY A 11 17.19 5.91 63.29
CA GLY A 11 18.38 6.10 64.15
C GLY A 11 19.32 4.91 64.37
N ALA A 12 20.50 5.00 63.76
CA ALA A 12 21.82 4.87 64.39
C ALA A 12 22.33 3.54 65.02
N VAL A 13 23.46 3.08 64.44
CA VAL A 13 24.76 2.70 65.07
C VAL A 13 24.95 1.31 65.71
N ALA A 14 25.94 0.57 65.16
CA ALA A 14 27.13 -0.03 65.83
C ALA A 14 27.90 -0.91 64.80
N ILE A 15 29.13 -0.58 64.36
CA ILE A 15 30.47 -0.84 64.97
C ILE A 15 30.75 -2.36 65.03
N ASP A 16 31.74 -2.94 64.33
CA ASP A 16 33.20 -2.98 64.62
C ASP A 16 33.88 -3.80 63.47
N GLY A 17 35.16 -3.76 63.08
CA GLY A 17 36.39 -3.16 63.59
C GLY A 17 37.60 -3.64 62.74
N SER A 18 38.60 -2.75 62.62
CA SER A 18 40.06 -2.91 62.38
C SER A 18 40.65 -3.88 61.33
N SER A 19 41.53 -3.40 60.45
CA SER A 19 43.00 -3.38 60.69
C SER A 19 43.81 -3.05 59.41
N ASP A 20 44.62 -2.00 59.55
CA ASP A 20 46.01 -1.80 59.16
C ASP A 20 46.51 -1.91 57.70
N GLU A 21 47.18 -0.81 57.32
CA GLU A 21 47.93 -0.57 56.09
C GLU A 21 49.27 -1.32 56.04
N GLU A 22 49.68 -1.80 54.86
CA GLU A 22 51.08 -1.71 54.39
C GLU A 22 51.10 -1.52 52.86
N GLY A 23 51.93 -0.57 52.41
CA GLY A 23 51.93 -0.04 51.05
C GLY A 23 52.67 -0.86 49.99
N TYR A 24 52.48 -0.47 48.72
CA TYR A 24 53.38 -0.82 47.63
C TYR A 24 53.49 0.33 46.62
N SER A 25 54.74 0.71 46.37
CA SER A 25 55.25 1.88 45.67
C SER A 25 54.84 2.01 44.20
N SER A 26 54.58 3.26 43.78
CA SER A 26 54.52 3.66 42.37
C SER A 26 55.90 3.52 41.69
N PRO A 27 56.00 3.08 40.42
CA PRO A 27 57.24 3.18 39.66
C PRO A 27 57.37 4.56 38.96
N PRO A 28 58.60 5.01 38.69
CA PRO A 28 58.91 6.39 38.33
C PRO A 28 58.74 6.67 36.84
N ASP A 29 58.43 7.93 36.56
CA ASP A 29 58.50 8.60 35.26
C ASP A 29 59.98 8.77 34.88
N ASP A 30 60.40 8.26 33.71
CA ASP A 30 61.39 8.90 32.83
C ASP A 30 61.77 8.05 31.60
N SER A 31 61.91 8.77 30.48
CA SER A 31 62.57 8.46 29.20
C SER A 31 61.80 7.66 28.12
N ASP A 32 61.37 8.42 27.12
CA ASP A 32 61.03 8.03 25.75
C ASP A 32 62.16 7.20 25.10
N ASP A 33 61.87 5.94 24.72
CA ASP A 33 62.35 5.31 23.47
C ASP A 33 62.05 3.79 23.31
N ASP A 34 61.30 3.11 24.19
CA ASP A 34 61.19 1.62 24.16
C ASP A 34 59.76 1.02 24.15
N GLU A 35 58.79 1.68 23.50
CA GLU A 35 57.39 1.19 23.44
C GLU A 35 57.15 -0.08 22.56
N LEU A 36 58.17 -0.59 21.86
CA LEU A 36 58.08 -1.85 21.09
C LEU A 36 58.37 -3.13 21.93
N ALA A 37 58.65 -3.00 23.24
CA ALA A 37 59.35 -4.03 24.03
C ALA A 37 58.52 -4.87 25.05
N ASN A 38 57.19 -5.01 24.92
CA ASN A 38 56.36 -5.70 25.94
C ASN A 38 56.00 -7.18 25.68
N LEU A 39 56.75 -7.92 24.85
CA LEU A 39 56.62 -9.39 24.78
C LEU A 39 57.80 -10.05 25.53
N ARG A 40 57.51 -10.80 26.60
CA ARG A 40 58.48 -11.64 27.33
C ARG A 40 58.08 -13.12 27.25
N PRO A 41 59.03 -14.08 27.21
CA PRO A 41 58.69 -15.50 27.29
C PRO A 41 57.92 -15.81 28.59
N CYS A 42 56.68 -16.27 28.48
CA CYS A 42 55.83 -16.57 29.63
C CYS A 42 54.72 -17.57 29.27
N THR A 43 54.03 -18.10 30.28
CA THR A 43 52.78 -18.86 30.09
C THR A 43 51.63 -18.01 30.60
N TYR A 44 50.75 -17.60 29.69
CA TYR A 44 49.57 -16.81 29.99
C TYR A 44 48.32 -17.70 30.08
N THR A 45 47.61 -17.67 31.21
CA THR A 45 46.34 -18.39 31.38
C THR A 45 45.19 -17.50 30.91
N LEU A 46 44.35 -17.99 29.99
CA LEU A 46 43.32 -17.15 29.35
C LEU A 46 41.99 -17.12 30.11
N GLY A 47 41.83 -17.89 31.18
CA GLY A 47 40.58 -17.97 31.94
C GLY A 47 39.43 -18.69 31.21
N ILE A 48 39.66 -19.23 30.01
CA ILE A 48 38.65 -19.91 29.20
C ILE A 48 38.77 -21.43 29.39
N SER A 49 37.71 -22.08 29.86
CA SER A 49 37.64 -23.54 30.01
C SER A 49 37.50 -24.27 28.66
N ARG A 50 38.01 -25.50 28.55
CA ARG A 50 37.86 -26.41 27.39
C ARG A 50 36.41 -26.53 26.90
N TYR A 51 35.44 -26.42 27.81
CA TYR A 51 34.02 -26.60 27.52
C TYR A 51 33.29 -25.29 27.17
N TYR A 52 33.99 -24.16 27.17
CA TYR A 52 33.41 -22.88 26.75
C TYR A 52 32.99 -22.93 25.27
N SER A 53 31.86 -22.29 24.94
CA SER A 53 31.22 -22.33 23.62
C SER A 53 31.11 -23.78 23.06
N PRO A 54 30.34 -24.67 23.72
CA PRO A 54 30.29 -26.09 23.36
C PRO A 54 29.75 -26.31 21.94
N ASN A 55 28.86 -25.43 21.47
CA ASN A 55 28.22 -25.52 20.16
C ASN A 55 29.10 -25.07 18.99
N TRP A 56 30.29 -24.51 19.24
CA TRP A 56 31.18 -24.07 18.17
C TRP A 56 31.91 -25.25 17.53
N THR A 57 31.83 -25.31 16.21
CA THR A 57 32.43 -26.31 15.33
C THR A 57 33.81 -25.88 14.82
N ARG A 58 34.51 -26.79 14.11
CA ARG A 58 35.77 -26.46 13.41
C ARG A 58 35.56 -25.38 12.33
N GLN A 59 34.39 -25.33 11.70
CA GLN A 59 34.01 -24.28 10.74
C GLN A 59 33.88 -22.93 11.44
N ASP A 60 33.21 -22.85 12.59
CA ASP A 60 33.10 -21.60 13.37
C ASP A 60 34.48 -21.05 13.78
N ALA A 61 35.38 -21.95 14.19
CA ALA A 61 36.74 -21.57 14.51
C ALA A 61 37.51 -21.08 13.27
N PHE A 62 37.33 -21.74 12.12
CA PHE A 62 37.96 -21.29 10.88
C PHE A 62 37.40 -19.96 10.38
N ARG A 63 36.10 -19.70 10.52
CA ARG A 63 35.47 -18.40 10.24
C ARG A 63 36.19 -17.27 10.98
N GLU A 64 36.53 -17.45 12.25
CA GLU A 64 37.28 -16.45 13.01
C GLU A 64 38.72 -16.27 12.51
N TYR A 65 39.41 -17.35 12.12
CA TYR A 65 40.75 -17.22 11.52
C TYR A 65 40.67 -16.49 10.18
N TYR A 66 39.70 -16.83 9.34
CA TYR A 66 39.48 -16.20 8.05
C TYR A 66 39.12 -14.72 8.20
N GLN A 67 38.22 -14.39 9.12
CA GLN A 67 37.86 -13.01 9.42
C GLN A 67 39.08 -12.20 9.87
N ASN A 68 39.91 -12.76 10.77
CA ASN A 68 41.13 -12.09 11.20
C ASN A 68 42.16 -11.97 10.08
N TRP A 69 42.18 -12.94 9.16
CA TRP A 69 43.01 -12.88 7.96
C TRP A 69 42.56 -11.75 7.02
N LYS A 70 41.27 -11.69 6.68
CA LYS A 70 40.64 -10.65 5.85
C LYS A 70 40.80 -9.25 6.45
N ASP A 71 40.35 -9.04 7.68
CA ASP A 71 40.37 -7.73 8.34
C ASP A 71 41.81 -7.19 8.48
N ALA A 72 42.78 -8.05 8.76
CA ALA A 72 44.17 -7.61 8.91
C ALA A 72 44.79 -7.23 7.56
N ILE A 73 44.50 -7.95 6.47
CA ILE A 73 44.94 -7.55 5.13
C ILE A 73 44.33 -6.20 4.76
N ILE A 74 43.03 -6.02 5.01
CA ILE A 74 42.33 -4.75 4.78
C ILE A 74 42.98 -3.62 5.58
N ALA A 75 43.27 -3.84 6.86
CA ALA A 75 43.89 -2.84 7.74
C ALA A 75 45.33 -2.51 7.35
N SER A 76 46.18 -3.52 7.14
CA SER A 76 47.62 -3.35 6.88
C SER A 76 47.94 -2.68 5.55
N TYR A 77 47.01 -2.74 4.60
CA TYR A 77 47.19 -2.22 3.24
C TYR A 77 46.20 -1.12 2.85
N ASP A 78 45.36 -0.68 3.80
CA ASP A 78 44.25 0.25 3.59
C ASP A 78 43.39 -0.10 2.36
N LEU A 79 43.11 -1.40 2.22
CA LEU A 79 42.40 -1.92 1.06
C LEU A 79 40.90 -1.65 1.22
N GLU A 80 40.26 -1.11 0.20
CA GLU A 80 38.79 -1.05 0.19
C GLU A 80 38.21 -2.48 0.24
N PRO A 81 37.23 -2.78 1.13
CA PRO A 81 36.72 -4.14 1.30
C PRO A 81 36.25 -4.81 0.00
N ARG A 82 35.75 -4.05 -0.98
CA ARG A 82 35.32 -4.53 -2.30
C ARG A 82 36.48 -5.02 -3.19
N ASN A 83 37.69 -4.54 -2.93
CA ASN A 83 38.90 -4.95 -3.63
C ASN A 83 39.57 -6.17 -2.98
N PHE A 84 39.05 -6.66 -1.84
CA PHE A 84 39.47 -7.93 -1.27
C PHE A 84 38.94 -9.09 -2.11
N LYS A 85 39.78 -9.58 -3.03
CA LYS A 85 39.43 -10.66 -3.97
C LYS A 85 40.42 -11.82 -3.79
N PRO A 86 40.12 -12.80 -2.94
CA PRO A 86 40.97 -13.97 -2.78
C PRO A 86 40.85 -14.90 -3.99
N GLU A 87 41.98 -15.38 -4.47
CA GLU A 87 42.08 -16.31 -5.59
C GLU A 87 42.48 -17.70 -5.07
N LEU A 88 41.70 -18.73 -5.41
CA LEU A 88 42.01 -20.12 -5.07
C LEU A 88 42.77 -20.78 -6.21
N LYS A 89 43.94 -21.35 -5.89
CA LYS A 89 44.75 -22.16 -6.79
C LYS A 89 45.04 -23.51 -6.15
N GLU A 90 44.79 -24.57 -6.92
CA GLU A 90 45.04 -25.94 -6.47
C GLU A 90 46.17 -26.59 -7.27
N THR A 91 46.96 -27.37 -6.55
CA THR A 91 48.06 -28.19 -7.09
C THR A 91 47.98 -29.58 -6.45
N GLY A 92 48.71 -30.56 -6.99
CA GLY A 92 48.68 -31.94 -6.48
C GLY A 92 49.08 -32.08 -5.00
N ASP A 93 49.85 -31.14 -4.44
CA ASP A 93 50.36 -31.20 -3.07
C ASP A 93 49.74 -30.17 -2.10
N GLN A 94 49.06 -29.14 -2.61
CA GLN A 94 48.55 -28.03 -1.80
C GLN A 94 47.37 -27.29 -2.44
N ILE A 95 46.53 -26.71 -1.58
CA ILE A 95 45.50 -25.70 -1.93
C ILE A 95 46.00 -24.36 -1.40
N GLN A 96 46.00 -23.34 -2.26
CA GLN A 96 46.49 -22.00 -1.97
C GLN A 96 45.36 -20.99 -2.20
N ILE A 97 45.18 -20.06 -1.27
CA ILE A 97 44.29 -18.93 -1.42
C ILE A 97 45.14 -17.67 -1.25
N THR A 98 45.16 -16.78 -2.23
CA THR A 98 46.03 -15.59 -2.23
C THR A 98 45.24 -14.33 -2.50
N VAL A 99 45.63 -13.23 -1.87
CA VAL A 99 45.05 -11.90 -2.14
C VAL A 99 46.13 -11.01 -2.72
N HIS A 100 45.80 -10.32 -3.80
CA HIS A 100 46.72 -9.45 -4.50
C HIS A 100 46.15 -8.03 -4.66
N ARG A 101 47.03 -7.05 -4.87
CA ARG A 101 46.66 -5.72 -5.37
C ARG A 101 47.59 -5.26 -6.49
N PRO A 102 47.17 -4.31 -7.34
CA PRO A 102 48.08 -3.65 -8.27
C PRO A 102 49.25 -2.99 -7.53
N HIS A 103 50.47 -3.21 -7.99
CA HIS A 103 51.63 -2.62 -7.36
C HIS A 103 51.66 -1.09 -7.57
N PRO A 104 51.94 -0.26 -6.53
CA PRO A 104 51.89 1.21 -6.64
C PRO A 104 52.91 1.83 -7.62
N SER A 105 53.95 1.08 -8.02
CA SER A 105 55.15 1.62 -8.68
C SER A 105 55.43 1.05 -10.08
N GLY A 106 54.47 0.36 -10.72
CA GLY A 106 54.70 -0.32 -12.01
C GLY A 106 54.10 0.40 -13.23
N PRO A 107 54.79 0.47 -14.39
CA PRO A 107 54.16 0.89 -15.64
C PRO A 107 53.09 -0.14 -16.07
N ARG A 108 52.19 0.28 -16.97
CA ARG A 108 50.88 -0.29 -17.42
C ARG A 108 50.71 -1.81 -17.63
N ASN A 109 51.68 -2.68 -17.33
CA ASN A 109 51.56 -4.14 -17.33
C ASN A 109 51.69 -4.74 -15.91
N SER A 110 50.58 -4.68 -15.15
CA SER A 110 50.07 -5.74 -14.25
C SER A 110 51.07 -6.54 -13.37
N SER A 111 51.96 -5.87 -12.62
CA SER A 111 52.59 -6.53 -11.46
C SER A 111 51.63 -6.53 -10.27
N MET A 112 51.14 -7.71 -9.90
CA MET A 112 50.34 -7.93 -8.70
C MET A 112 51.24 -8.14 -7.47
N GLU A 113 51.00 -7.38 -6.39
CA GLU A 113 51.64 -7.53 -5.08
C GLU A 113 50.80 -8.47 -4.20
N LEU A 114 51.42 -9.54 -3.67
CA LEU A 114 50.80 -10.47 -2.73
C LEU A 114 50.68 -9.84 -1.33
N LEU A 115 49.47 -9.82 -0.78
CA LEU A 115 49.15 -9.21 0.52
C LEU A 115 49.08 -10.22 1.68
N GLY A 116 48.82 -11.47 1.36
CA GLY A 116 48.68 -12.54 2.33
C GLY A 116 48.18 -13.81 1.65
N TYR A 117 48.23 -14.92 2.38
CA TYR A 117 47.82 -16.22 1.85
C TYR A 117 47.25 -17.16 2.90
N ILE A 118 46.44 -18.12 2.44
CA ILE A 118 46.11 -19.35 3.15
C ILE A 118 46.67 -20.51 2.33
N ARG A 119 47.35 -21.44 2.99
CA ARG A 119 47.95 -22.61 2.35
C ARG A 119 47.62 -23.86 3.14
N PHE A 120 46.92 -24.80 2.50
CA PHE A 120 46.72 -26.14 2.99
C PHE A 120 47.68 -27.11 2.28
N ARG A 121 48.51 -27.81 3.05
CA ARG A 121 49.44 -28.83 2.53
C ARG A 121 48.85 -30.22 2.71
N LYS A 122 48.46 -30.88 1.61
CA LYS A 122 47.69 -32.13 1.62
C LYS A 122 48.39 -33.27 2.39
N LYS A 123 49.66 -33.55 2.09
CA LYS A 123 50.44 -34.61 2.76
C LYS A 123 50.67 -34.37 4.25
N ALA A 124 50.92 -33.11 4.62
CA ALA A 124 51.20 -32.72 5.98
C ALA A 124 49.93 -32.60 6.84
N GLY A 125 48.77 -32.36 6.21
CA GLY A 125 47.52 -32.07 6.90
C GLY A 125 47.62 -30.82 7.75
N CYS A 126 48.19 -29.75 7.18
CA CYS A 126 48.48 -28.50 7.88
C CYS A 126 47.96 -27.30 7.09
N VAL A 127 47.24 -26.42 7.78
CA VAL A 127 46.76 -25.13 7.26
C VAL A 127 47.63 -24.02 7.84
N GLU A 128 48.08 -23.12 6.99
CA GLU A 128 48.84 -21.92 7.35
C GLU A 128 48.14 -20.69 6.78
N LEU A 129 47.80 -19.72 7.62
CA LEU A 129 47.30 -18.41 7.23
C LEU A 129 48.39 -17.38 7.53
N ALA A 130 48.68 -16.49 6.60
CA ALA A 130 49.66 -15.42 6.77
C ALA A 130 49.08 -14.07 6.35
N ASN A 131 49.16 -13.11 7.27
CA ASN A 131 48.87 -11.70 7.06
C ASN A 131 50.19 -10.94 7.03
N PHE A 132 50.51 -10.33 5.89
CA PHE A 132 51.73 -9.54 5.81
C PHE A 132 51.53 -8.17 6.46
N LYS A 133 52.58 -7.67 7.13
CA LYS A 133 52.57 -6.36 7.83
C LYS A 133 51.48 -6.22 8.90
N ALA A 134 51.00 -7.33 9.44
CA ALA A 134 50.06 -7.35 10.55
C ALA A 134 50.82 -7.45 11.87
N GLN A 135 50.23 -6.92 12.95
CA GLN A 135 50.83 -6.96 14.28
C GLN A 135 49.96 -7.74 15.28
N LEU A 136 50.62 -8.41 16.22
CA LEU A 136 49.97 -9.11 17.33
C LEU A 136 50.72 -8.79 18.63
N ASN A 137 50.10 -7.98 19.49
CA ASN A 137 50.68 -7.52 20.75
C ASN A 137 50.14 -8.32 21.94
N MET A 138 50.84 -8.26 23.08
CA MET A 138 50.47 -9.01 24.30
C MET A 138 49.06 -8.67 24.79
N GLU A 139 48.67 -7.40 24.65
CA GLU A 139 47.36 -6.89 25.06
C GLU A 139 46.19 -7.60 24.37
N HIS A 140 46.41 -8.17 23.18
CA HIS A 140 45.39 -8.94 22.48
C HIS A 140 45.07 -10.27 23.21
N LEU A 141 45.88 -10.72 24.19
CA LEU A 141 45.53 -11.84 25.07
C LEU A 141 44.53 -11.46 26.16
N LEU A 142 44.38 -10.17 26.49
CA LEU A 142 43.40 -9.66 27.45
C LEU A 142 41.99 -9.69 26.85
N LEU A 143 40.99 -10.08 27.64
CA LEU A 143 39.59 -10.07 27.20
C LEU A 143 39.11 -8.63 26.96
N GLY A 144 38.21 -8.44 26.00
CA GLY A 144 37.62 -7.12 25.68
C GLY A 144 38.48 -6.14 24.87
N ARG A 145 39.79 -6.36 24.72
CA ARG A 145 40.67 -5.50 23.90
C ARG A 145 40.58 -5.85 22.41
N THR A 146 40.25 -4.87 21.59
CA THR A 146 40.09 -5.00 20.14
C THR A 146 40.36 -3.66 19.45
N THR A 147 41.16 -3.68 18.40
CA THR A 147 41.42 -2.51 17.55
C THR A 147 40.33 -2.28 16.50
N LYS A 148 39.33 -3.17 16.43
CA LYS A 148 38.31 -3.18 15.37
C LYS A 148 36.98 -2.54 15.77
N ARG A 149 36.83 -2.10 17.02
CA ARG A 149 35.56 -1.52 17.52
C ARG A 149 35.23 -0.22 16.77
N GLY A 150 33.96 -0.03 16.42
CA GLY A 150 33.46 1.19 15.77
C GLY A 150 33.88 1.38 14.30
N HIS A 151 34.53 0.38 13.68
CA HIS A 151 34.98 0.46 12.30
C HIS A 151 34.13 -0.43 11.40
N ASP A 152 33.16 0.16 10.72
CA ASP A 152 32.19 -0.56 9.88
C ASP A 152 32.82 -1.33 8.71
N ARG A 153 34.07 -1.01 8.33
CA ARG A 153 34.81 -1.74 7.30
C ARG A 153 35.28 -3.14 7.71
N PHE A 154 35.38 -3.42 9.00
CA PHE A 154 35.84 -4.71 9.51
C PHE A 154 34.67 -5.62 9.85
N ALA A 155 34.85 -6.94 9.68
CA ALA A 155 33.85 -7.91 10.09
C ALA A 155 33.94 -8.26 11.59
N GLY A 156 35.12 -8.12 12.21
CA GLY A 156 35.31 -8.39 13.64
C GLY A 156 35.04 -7.22 14.58
N HIS A 157 34.47 -7.51 15.77
CA HIS A 157 34.05 -6.47 16.73
C HIS A 157 34.64 -6.64 18.16
N HIS A 158 34.78 -7.86 18.68
CA HIS A 158 34.95 -8.10 20.14
C HIS A 158 36.39 -8.43 20.62
N GLY A 159 37.33 -8.77 19.73
CA GLY A 159 38.73 -9.07 20.10
C GLY A 159 38.98 -10.46 20.74
N GLU A 160 37.93 -11.24 21.00
CA GLU A 160 38.05 -12.57 21.64
C GLU A 160 38.14 -13.73 20.64
N GLY A 161 37.74 -13.49 19.38
CA GLY A 161 37.49 -14.55 18.38
C GLY A 161 38.65 -15.50 18.14
N PHE A 162 39.88 -14.99 18.05
CA PHE A 162 41.06 -15.82 17.79
C PHE A 162 41.41 -16.76 18.97
N LYS A 163 41.06 -16.38 20.20
CA LYS A 163 41.26 -17.19 21.41
C LYS A 163 40.26 -18.33 21.45
N ILE A 164 38.99 -18.03 21.16
CA ILE A 164 37.91 -19.01 21.09
C ILE A 164 38.16 -19.97 19.93
N ALA A 165 38.59 -19.48 18.76
CA ALA A 165 38.99 -20.33 17.64
C ALA A 165 40.14 -21.28 18.01
N SER A 166 41.12 -20.78 18.78
CA SER A 166 42.24 -21.59 19.28
C SER A 166 41.74 -22.65 20.28
N LEU A 167 40.83 -22.29 21.19
CA LEU A 167 40.16 -23.22 22.10
C LEU A 167 39.49 -24.36 21.34
N VAL A 168 38.66 -24.03 20.36
CA VAL A 168 37.85 -24.98 19.60
C VAL A 168 38.73 -25.93 18.79
N MET A 169 39.75 -25.42 18.09
CA MET A 169 40.69 -26.28 17.38
C MET A 169 41.48 -27.20 18.31
N ARG A 170 41.94 -26.70 19.48
CA ARG A 170 42.62 -27.55 20.49
C ARG A 170 41.68 -28.60 21.08
N ARG A 171 40.40 -28.27 21.29
CA ARG A 171 39.37 -29.22 21.77
C ARG A 171 39.15 -30.36 20.77
N ASN A 172 39.24 -30.05 19.47
CA ASN A 172 39.16 -30.99 18.36
C ASN A 172 40.54 -31.53 17.91
N GLU A 173 41.49 -31.68 18.85
CA GLU A 173 42.76 -32.40 18.66
C GLU A 173 43.75 -31.83 17.62
N HIS A 174 43.53 -30.61 17.15
CA HIS A 174 44.50 -29.91 16.30
C HIS A 174 45.48 -29.08 17.14
N ALA A 175 46.75 -28.99 16.73
CA ALA A 175 47.69 -27.99 17.24
C ALA A 175 47.40 -26.63 16.63
N VAL A 176 47.48 -25.59 17.45
CA VAL A 176 47.37 -24.18 17.02
C VAL A 176 48.61 -23.45 17.49
N ARG A 177 49.33 -22.84 16.55
CA ARG A 177 50.50 -22.00 16.81
C ARG A 177 50.37 -20.71 16.03
N TYR A 178 50.58 -19.59 16.69
CA TYR A 178 50.82 -18.32 16.02
C TYR A 178 52.30 -18.00 16.01
N ALA A 179 52.73 -17.27 15.00
CA ALA A 179 54.07 -16.71 14.90
C ALA A 179 53.91 -15.23 14.49
N ALA A 180 54.34 -14.32 15.35
CA ALA A 180 54.22 -12.88 15.15
C ALA A 180 55.17 -12.13 16.08
N SER A 181 55.61 -10.94 15.69
CA SER A 181 56.46 -10.07 16.50
C SER A 181 57.74 -10.76 17.02
N SER A 182 58.31 -11.69 16.23
CA SER A 182 59.45 -12.54 16.62
C SER A 182 59.18 -13.57 17.76
N TYR A 183 57.92 -13.82 18.10
CA TYR A 183 57.49 -14.80 19.10
C TYR A 183 56.62 -15.91 18.51
N TYR A 184 56.71 -17.10 19.11
CA TYR A 184 55.76 -18.19 18.91
C TYR A 184 54.77 -18.26 20.07
N TRP A 185 53.49 -18.35 19.71
CA TRP A 185 52.35 -18.36 20.62
C TRP A 185 51.68 -19.73 20.51
N ASN A 186 51.91 -20.60 21.48
CA ASN A 186 51.46 -21.98 21.44
C ASN A 186 50.29 -22.19 22.41
N PHE A 187 49.12 -22.57 21.89
CA PHE A 187 47.93 -22.79 22.70
C PHE A 187 47.85 -24.25 23.19
N ARG A 188 47.61 -24.45 24.49
CA ARG A 188 47.46 -25.78 25.09
C ARG A 188 46.53 -25.77 26.30
N PHE A 189 45.97 -26.93 26.62
CA PHE A 189 45.36 -27.19 27.92
C PHE A 189 46.45 -27.60 28.92
N ARG A 190 46.33 -27.18 30.18
CA ARG A 190 47.24 -27.63 31.24
C ARG A 190 46.88 -29.07 31.64
N ARG A 191 47.87 -29.90 31.98
CA ARG A 191 47.64 -31.31 32.36
C ARG A 191 46.66 -31.48 33.54
N ARG A 192 46.63 -30.51 34.46
CA ARG A 192 45.81 -30.53 35.69
C ARG A 192 44.62 -29.56 35.66
N SER A 193 44.41 -28.82 34.57
CA SER A 193 43.33 -27.83 34.48
C SER A 193 42.79 -27.76 33.06
N PRO A 194 41.46 -27.81 32.87
CA PRO A 194 40.84 -27.71 31.54
C PRO A 194 40.95 -26.30 30.94
N THR A 195 41.64 -25.36 31.60
CA THR A 195 41.78 -23.98 31.12
C THR A 195 42.82 -23.86 30.01
N LEU A 196 42.47 -23.09 28.97
CA LEU A 196 43.35 -22.77 27.86
C LEU A 196 44.48 -21.82 28.33
N SER A 197 45.71 -22.16 27.96
CA SER A 197 46.89 -21.32 28.18
C SER A 197 47.62 -21.07 26.86
N CYS A 198 48.21 -19.89 26.73
CA CYS A 198 49.14 -19.54 25.65
C CYS A 198 50.57 -19.53 26.19
N ILE A 199 51.48 -20.27 25.56
CA ILE A 199 52.92 -20.19 25.85
C ILE A 199 53.58 -19.28 24.81
N LEU A 200 54.18 -18.20 25.28
CA LEU A 200 55.03 -17.31 24.51
C LEU A 200 56.49 -17.78 24.58
N SER A 201 57.11 -17.94 23.43
CA SER A 201 58.54 -18.28 23.31
C SER A 201 59.18 -17.45 22.22
N ARG A 202 60.33 -16.82 22.51
CA ARG A 202 61.04 -16.00 21.53
C ARG A 202 61.65 -16.91 20.46
N ALA A 203 61.57 -16.49 19.20
CA ALA A 203 62.30 -17.18 18.14
C ALA A 203 63.81 -16.92 18.29
N ASN A 204 64.64 -17.89 17.89
CA ASN A 204 66.09 -17.79 18.01
C ASN A 204 66.62 -16.52 17.28
N PRO A 205 67.25 -15.57 18.00
CA PRO A 205 67.74 -14.31 17.42
C PRO A 205 68.69 -14.48 16.23
N GLU A 206 69.62 -15.44 16.29
CA GLU A 206 70.59 -15.69 15.21
C GLU A 206 69.90 -16.18 13.93
N VAL A 207 68.90 -17.07 14.09
CA VAL A 207 68.11 -17.57 12.97
C VAL A 207 67.24 -16.46 12.37
N LEU A 208 66.70 -15.58 13.21
CA LEU A 208 65.92 -14.42 12.75
C LEU A 208 66.80 -13.45 11.97
N GLN A 209 67.99 -13.13 12.48
CA GLN A 209 68.92 -12.22 11.84
C GLN A 209 69.33 -12.73 10.46
N ARG A 210 69.70 -14.01 10.35
CA ARG A 210 70.00 -14.65 9.06
C ARG A 210 68.84 -14.60 8.08
N LYS A 211 67.60 -14.76 8.56
CA LYS A 211 66.39 -14.67 7.72
C LYS A 211 66.10 -13.24 7.27
N LYS A 212 66.33 -12.24 8.13
CA LYS A 212 66.21 -10.81 7.80
C LYS A 212 67.22 -10.41 6.73
N GLU A 213 68.47 -10.85 6.86
CA GLU A 213 69.53 -10.63 5.86
C GLU A 213 69.16 -11.28 4.52
N ALA A 214 68.82 -12.57 4.51
CA ALA A 214 68.40 -13.28 3.30
C ALA A 214 67.14 -12.70 2.65
N PHE A 215 66.23 -12.12 3.44
CA PHE A 215 65.09 -11.38 2.90
C PHE A 215 65.52 -10.06 2.27
N SER A 216 66.36 -9.28 2.95
CA SER A 216 66.87 -7.99 2.46
C SER A 216 67.65 -8.14 1.16
N THR A 217 68.50 -9.17 1.04
CA THR A 217 69.23 -9.48 -0.20
C THR A 217 68.27 -9.82 -1.35
N ARG A 218 67.20 -10.58 -1.09
CA ARG A 218 66.20 -10.91 -2.12
C ARG A 218 65.41 -9.69 -2.58
N VAL A 219 65.02 -8.83 -1.64
CA VAL A 219 64.31 -7.58 -1.96
C VAL A 219 65.21 -6.64 -2.77
N ALA A 220 66.48 -6.50 -2.39
CA ALA A 220 67.48 -5.72 -3.14
C ALA A 220 67.70 -6.27 -4.57
N ALA A 221 67.61 -7.59 -4.75
CA ALA A 221 67.66 -8.24 -6.06
C ALA A 221 66.34 -8.14 -6.86
N GLY A 222 65.34 -7.38 -6.40
CA GLY A 222 64.06 -7.20 -7.08
C GLY A 222 63.14 -8.43 -7.02
N ALA A 223 63.45 -9.44 -6.20
CA ALA A 223 62.63 -10.63 -6.08
C ALA A 223 61.30 -10.32 -5.37
N ARG A 224 60.19 -10.75 -5.97
CA ARG A 224 58.86 -10.57 -5.39
C ARG A 224 58.63 -11.52 -4.21
N ARG A 225 57.85 -11.06 -3.23
CA ARG A 225 57.42 -11.88 -2.10
C ARG A 225 56.49 -12.99 -2.58
N GLY A 226 56.94 -14.24 -2.48
CA GLY A 226 56.11 -15.43 -2.71
C GLY A 226 55.35 -15.88 -1.46
N LEU A 227 54.95 -17.15 -1.41
CA LEU A 227 54.27 -17.79 -0.27
C LEU A 227 55.23 -18.11 0.90
N THR A 228 55.95 -17.08 1.33
CA THR A 228 56.91 -17.08 2.43
C THR A 228 56.55 -15.96 3.40
N SER A 229 56.47 -16.31 4.67
CA SER A 229 56.14 -15.40 5.77
C SER A 229 57.35 -15.11 6.66
N ASN A 230 57.34 -13.92 7.24
CA ASN A 230 58.41 -13.36 8.05
C ASN A 230 57.86 -13.08 9.46
N ILE A 231 58.23 -13.91 10.44
CA ILE A 231 57.75 -13.81 11.83
C ILE A 231 57.99 -12.46 12.51
N TRP A 232 58.92 -11.62 12.01
CA TRP A 232 59.21 -10.31 12.57
C TRP A 232 58.29 -9.19 12.07
N GLU A 233 57.55 -9.39 10.97
CA GLU A 233 56.65 -8.37 10.38
C GLU A 233 55.24 -8.91 10.04
N ASP A 234 55.05 -10.22 10.05
CA ASP A 234 53.78 -10.88 9.70
C ASP A 234 53.12 -11.54 10.91
N VAL A 235 51.81 -11.75 10.80
CA VAL A 235 51.08 -12.67 11.68
C VAL A 235 50.79 -13.95 10.92
N ILE A 236 51.30 -15.07 11.43
CA ILE A 236 51.07 -16.41 10.88
C ILE A 236 50.26 -17.24 11.87
N VAL A 237 49.21 -17.92 11.39
CA VAL A 237 48.45 -18.92 12.14
C VAL A 237 48.68 -20.28 11.49
N ARG A 238 49.10 -21.28 12.29
CA ARG A 238 49.30 -22.65 11.84
C ARG A 238 48.43 -23.62 12.61
N ILE A 239 47.66 -24.40 11.85
CA ILE A 239 46.82 -25.49 12.35
C ILE A 239 47.38 -26.80 11.81
N SER A 240 47.72 -27.74 12.68
CA SER A 240 48.36 -29.00 12.29
C SER A 240 47.96 -30.16 13.20
N LYS A 241 48.47 -31.37 12.93
CA LYS A 241 48.39 -32.50 13.87
C LYS A 241 48.99 -32.10 15.23
N ALA A 242 48.28 -32.38 16.33
CA ALA A 242 48.84 -32.25 17.67
C ALA A 242 50.00 -33.24 17.88
N ARG A 243 50.99 -32.87 18.71
CA ARG A 243 52.07 -33.80 19.10
C ARG A 243 51.51 -34.89 20.03
N GLY A 244 51.85 -36.14 19.77
CA GLY A 244 51.35 -37.33 20.47
C GLY A 244 50.60 -38.30 19.54
N GLU A 245 50.18 -39.44 20.07
CA GLU A 245 49.45 -40.48 19.32
C GLU A 245 48.01 -40.03 18.97
N CYS A 246 47.36 -39.24 19.84
CA CYS A 246 45.97 -38.79 19.71
C CYS A 246 45.78 -37.46 18.94
N GLY A 247 46.65 -37.13 17.98
CA GLY A 247 46.52 -35.90 17.18
C GLY A 247 45.86 -36.15 15.83
N SER A 248 44.93 -35.29 15.41
CA SER A 248 44.26 -35.41 14.10
C SER A 248 44.89 -34.48 13.05
N LYS A 249 45.28 -35.04 11.89
CA LYS A 249 45.69 -34.22 10.72
C LYS A 249 44.46 -33.54 10.14
N VAL A 250 44.62 -32.34 9.58
CA VAL A 250 43.54 -31.72 8.80
C VAL A 250 43.44 -32.46 7.48
N THR A 251 42.29 -33.07 7.19
CA THR A 251 42.05 -33.71 5.90
C THR A 251 41.70 -32.68 4.84
N GLU A 252 41.82 -33.04 3.56
CA GLU A 252 41.37 -32.15 2.48
C GLU A 252 39.86 -31.87 2.56
N ALA A 253 39.07 -32.90 2.88
CA ALA A 253 37.62 -32.76 3.07
C ALA A 253 37.29 -31.81 4.23
N ASP A 254 37.98 -31.93 5.37
CA ASP A 254 37.83 -30.97 6.48
C ASP A 254 38.15 -29.55 6.01
N PHE A 255 39.30 -29.34 5.35
CA PHE A 255 39.69 -28.00 4.92
C PHE A 255 38.70 -27.40 3.93
N ARG A 256 38.20 -28.18 2.95
CA ARG A 256 37.15 -27.72 2.03
C ARG A 256 35.88 -27.33 2.76
N SER A 257 35.41 -28.15 3.70
CA SER A 257 34.24 -27.81 4.53
C SER A 257 34.44 -26.52 5.32
N TRP A 258 35.67 -26.20 5.72
CA TRP A 258 35.96 -24.95 6.42
C TRP A 258 35.85 -23.73 5.50
N LEU A 259 36.02 -23.88 4.19
CA LEU A 259 35.88 -22.77 3.23
C LEU A 259 34.42 -22.36 3.01
N ASP A 260 33.44 -23.22 3.33
CA ASP A 260 32.00 -22.93 3.20
C ASP A 260 31.50 -21.79 4.11
N VAL A 261 32.36 -21.30 5.01
CA VAL A 261 32.07 -20.16 5.88
C VAL A 261 32.23 -18.80 5.19
N THR A 262 32.72 -18.76 3.95
CA THR A 262 32.93 -17.53 3.21
C THR A 262 32.45 -17.58 1.77
N LEU A 263 31.83 -16.50 1.33
CA LEU A 263 31.42 -16.25 -0.05
C LEU A 263 32.59 -15.82 -0.94
N ASP A 264 33.67 -15.29 -0.34
CA ASP A 264 34.75 -14.62 -1.06
C ASP A 264 35.56 -15.60 -1.94
N ILE A 265 35.60 -16.89 -1.59
CA ILE A 265 36.41 -17.92 -2.29
C ILE A 265 35.59 -18.62 -3.38
N ASN A 266 34.39 -19.07 -3.04
CA ASN A 266 33.52 -19.85 -3.93
C ASN A 266 32.43 -18.96 -4.51
N ARG A 267 32.79 -17.78 -5.02
CA ARG A 267 31.80 -16.81 -5.48
C ARG A 267 31.00 -17.35 -6.68
N PRO A 268 29.68 -17.12 -6.72
CA PRO A 268 28.84 -17.41 -7.89
C PRO A 268 29.34 -16.72 -9.17
N PRO A 269 28.99 -17.24 -10.36
CA PRO A 269 29.27 -16.55 -11.61
C PRO A 269 28.58 -15.18 -11.66
N PRO A 270 29.09 -14.21 -12.45
CA PRO A 270 28.48 -12.88 -12.55
C PRO A 270 27.02 -12.88 -13.00
N SER A 271 26.58 -13.90 -13.75
CA SER A 271 25.17 -14.08 -14.14
C SER A 271 24.27 -14.30 -12.93
N ASP A 272 24.76 -14.90 -11.86
CA ASP A 272 23.95 -15.31 -10.71
C ASP A 272 24.24 -14.45 -9.47
N PHE A 273 24.91 -13.31 -9.69
CA PHE A 273 25.35 -12.40 -8.65
C PHE A 273 24.98 -10.95 -9.00
N ILE A 274 24.26 -10.27 -8.12
CA ILE A 274 23.87 -8.86 -8.29
C ILE A 274 24.47 -8.05 -7.14
N GLU A 275 25.45 -7.21 -7.45
CA GLU A 275 26.02 -6.26 -6.49
C GLU A 275 25.12 -5.04 -6.34
N THR A 276 24.83 -4.64 -5.10
CA THR A 276 24.08 -3.39 -4.81
C THR A 276 24.81 -2.56 -3.75
N CYS A 277 24.33 -1.34 -3.48
CA CYS A 277 24.89 -0.49 -2.43
C CYS A 277 24.51 -0.91 -1.00
N TYR A 278 23.47 -1.74 -0.84
CA TYR A 278 22.99 -2.23 0.47
C TYR A 278 23.48 -3.64 0.79
N GLY A 279 23.90 -4.39 -0.23
CA GLY A 279 24.34 -5.78 -0.13
C GLY A 279 24.27 -6.45 -1.50
N ASP A 280 24.51 -7.74 -1.55
CA ASP A 280 24.49 -8.51 -2.80
C ASP A 280 23.38 -9.55 -2.78
N MET A 281 22.72 -9.73 -3.92
CA MET A 281 21.76 -10.80 -4.15
C MET A 281 22.45 -11.95 -4.89
N ILE A 282 22.22 -13.17 -4.42
CA ILE A 282 22.79 -14.39 -4.97
C ILE A 282 21.64 -15.28 -5.50
N LEU A 283 21.61 -15.44 -6.81
CA LEU A 283 20.60 -16.22 -7.53
C LEU A 283 20.98 -17.71 -7.68
N ASP A 284 22.25 -18.05 -7.47
CA ASP A 284 22.75 -19.41 -7.57
C ASP A 284 22.12 -20.30 -6.48
N ALA A 285 21.45 -21.37 -6.91
CA ALA A 285 20.71 -22.28 -6.04
C ALA A 285 21.57 -22.91 -4.94
N ARG A 286 22.90 -23.01 -5.12
CA ARG A 286 23.83 -23.50 -4.09
C ARG A 286 23.82 -22.63 -2.83
N PHE A 287 23.43 -21.37 -2.96
CA PHE A 287 23.41 -20.36 -1.90
C PHE A 287 22.00 -20.02 -1.41
N SER A 288 20.97 -20.69 -1.94
CA SER A 288 19.58 -20.59 -1.46
C SER A 288 19.53 -20.76 0.06
N GLY A 289 18.84 -19.86 0.75
CA GLY A 289 18.72 -19.93 2.22
C GLY A 289 19.91 -19.35 2.99
N GLN A 290 21.01 -18.99 2.32
CA GLN A 290 22.25 -18.63 2.98
C GLN A 290 22.42 -17.11 3.11
N ILE A 291 22.69 -16.67 4.33
CA ILE A 291 22.99 -15.28 4.66
C ILE A 291 24.47 -15.11 4.96
N TYR A 292 25.04 -14.06 4.40
CA TYR A 292 26.41 -13.62 4.62
C TYR A 292 26.40 -12.17 5.13
N LEU A 293 27.34 -11.86 6.01
CA LEU A 293 27.66 -10.51 6.43
C LEU A 293 29.12 -10.25 6.10
N LYS A 294 29.39 -9.26 5.25
CA LYS A 294 30.75 -8.89 4.81
C LYS A 294 31.52 -10.09 4.24
N GLY A 295 30.83 -10.96 3.50
CA GLY A 295 31.38 -12.17 2.88
C GLY A 295 31.55 -13.37 3.81
N LEU A 296 31.13 -13.27 5.07
CA LEU A 296 31.18 -14.37 6.06
C LEU A 296 29.79 -14.92 6.33
N ARG A 297 29.64 -16.24 6.28
CA ARG A 297 28.36 -16.93 6.49
C ARG A 297 27.89 -16.75 7.94
N VAL A 298 26.65 -16.34 8.09
CA VAL A 298 25.95 -16.29 9.39
C VAL A 298 25.24 -17.63 9.59
N PRO A 299 25.64 -18.46 10.56
CA PRO A 299 24.98 -19.73 10.83
C PRO A 299 23.67 -19.46 11.57
N GLY A 300 22.55 -19.54 10.86
CA GLY A 300 21.23 -19.42 11.44
C GLY A 300 20.21 -20.13 10.56
N ASP A 301 19.47 -21.05 11.16
CA ASP A 301 18.25 -21.57 10.57
C ASP A 301 17.20 -20.46 10.69
N GLY A 302 16.52 -20.13 9.60
CA GLY A 302 15.37 -19.24 9.63
C GLY A 302 14.42 -19.70 10.74
N GLY A 303 14.29 -18.90 11.79
CA GLY A 303 13.42 -19.23 12.90
C GLY A 303 11.98 -19.39 12.37
N ASP A 304 11.25 -20.35 12.93
CA ASP A 304 9.83 -20.61 12.62
C ASP A 304 9.53 -21.33 11.29
N GLY A 305 10.52 -22.03 10.71
CA GLY A 305 10.34 -22.83 9.49
C GLY A 305 10.22 -22.02 8.20
N ARG A 306 10.30 -20.69 8.28
CA ARG A 306 10.39 -19.78 7.14
C ARG A 306 11.82 -19.71 6.64
N VAL A 307 12.00 -19.81 5.33
CA VAL A 307 13.31 -19.86 4.69
C VAL A 307 13.47 -18.72 3.69
N TYR A 308 14.72 -18.32 3.46
CA TYR A 308 15.08 -17.53 2.31
C TYR A 308 15.12 -18.43 1.07
N ILE A 309 14.53 -17.95 -0.02
CA ILE A 309 14.60 -18.60 -1.33
C ILE A 309 15.91 -18.24 -2.03
N PHE A 310 16.40 -17.02 -1.83
CA PHE A 310 17.67 -16.56 -2.40
C PHE A 310 18.78 -16.48 -1.34
N GLY A 311 20.02 -16.33 -1.80
CA GLY A 311 21.15 -16.02 -0.93
C GLY A 311 21.40 -14.52 -0.87
N TYR A 312 21.88 -14.02 0.27
CA TYR A 312 22.15 -12.59 0.47
C TYR A 312 23.47 -12.35 1.17
N ASN A 313 24.21 -11.32 0.73
CA ASN A 313 25.40 -10.82 1.41
C ASN A 313 25.22 -9.36 1.84
N PHE A 314 25.06 -9.12 3.13
CA PHE A 314 24.95 -7.76 3.65
C PHE A 314 26.31 -7.09 3.77
N HIS A 315 26.44 -5.84 3.30
CA HIS A 315 27.67 -5.06 3.44
C HIS A 315 27.77 -4.39 4.82
N ARG A 316 26.63 -4.19 5.48
CA ARG A 316 26.48 -3.57 6.81
C ARG A 316 25.61 -4.44 7.71
N GLY A 317 25.67 -4.17 9.00
CA GLY A 317 24.88 -4.88 10.01
C GLY A 317 25.75 -5.39 11.15
N GLN A 318 25.07 -5.74 12.25
CA GLN A 318 25.68 -6.31 13.44
C GLN A 318 25.11 -7.70 13.67
N ILE A 319 25.99 -8.61 14.08
CA ILE A 319 25.61 -9.95 14.55
C ILE A 319 25.72 -9.98 16.07
N ASP A 320 24.92 -10.84 16.70
CA ASP A 320 25.06 -11.12 18.12
C ASP A 320 26.44 -11.69 18.48
N ARG A 321 26.74 -11.74 19.78
CA ARG A 321 28.04 -12.25 20.29
C ARG A 321 28.33 -13.67 19.78
N ASP A 322 27.29 -14.50 19.65
CA ASP A 322 27.38 -15.89 19.20
C ASP A 322 27.39 -16.04 17.68
N ARG A 323 27.20 -14.93 16.95
CA ARG A 323 27.26 -14.80 15.49
C ARG A 323 26.21 -15.61 14.75
N ARG A 324 25.09 -15.86 15.40
CA ARG A 324 24.02 -16.76 14.92
C ARG A 324 22.91 -16.02 14.18
N LYS A 325 22.71 -14.75 14.50
CA LYS A 325 21.62 -13.95 13.93
C LYS A 325 22.06 -12.51 13.72
N LEU A 326 21.46 -11.86 12.74
CA LEU A 326 21.50 -10.40 12.64
C LEU A 326 20.76 -9.80 13.83
N GLY A 327 21.30 -8.72 14.39
CA GLY A 327 20.82 -8.13 15.64
C GLY A 327 19.40 -7.53 15.56
N ASN A 328 18.89 -7.25 14.35
CA ASN A 328 17.59 -6.61 14.16
C ASN A 328 16.85 -7.15 12.92
N ALA A 329 15.79 -7.92 13.14
CA ALA A 329 14.97 -8.52 12.08
C ALA A 329 14.25 -7.49 11.19
N GLN A 330 13.89 -6.31 11.74
CA GLN A 330 13.27 -5.25 10.94
C GLN A 330 14.29 -4.58 10.01
N GLU A 331 15.52 -4.40 10.49
CA GLU A 331 16.61 -3.85 9.68
C GLU A 331 16.99 -4.82 8.56
N GLU A 332 17.08 -6.11 8.86
CA GLU A 332 17.29 -7.18 7.88
C GLU A 332 16.24 -7.15 6.76
N THR A 333 14.96 -7.10 7.14
CA THR A 333 13.86 -7.05 6.16
C THR A 333 13.93 -5.80 5.28
N ARG A 334 14.28 -4.64 5.85
CA ARG A 334 14.47 -3.40 5.08
C ARG A 334 15.68 -3.49 4.14
N MET A 335 16.80 -4.05 4.60
CA MET A 335 17.98 -4.23 3.76
C MET A 335 17.67 -5.16 2.58
N ILE A 336 16.93 -6.24 2.79
CA ILE A 336 16.50 -7.14 1.72
C ILE A 336 15.61 -6.41 0.72
N ALA A 337 14.61 -5.66 1.18
CA ALA A 337 13.75 -4.87 0.30
C ALA A 337 14.56 -3.88 -0.56
N ASN A 338 15.56 -3.22 0.03
CA ASN A 338 16.46 -2.30 -0.68
C ASN A 338 17.37 -3.04 -1.69
N ILE A 339 17.87 -4.24 -1.34
CA ILE A 339 18.65 -5.08 -2.26
C ILE A 339 17.78 -5.47 -3.47
N TRP A 340 16.52 -5.87 -3.25
CA TRP A 340 15.57 -6.16 -4.34
C TRP A 340 15.33 -4.94 -5.23
N GLU A 341 15.07 -3.77 -4.64
CA GLU A 341 14.88 -2.54 -5.42
C GLU A 341 16.10 -2.20 -6.28
N GLN A 342 17.31 -2.25 -5.70
CA GLN A 342 18.53 -1.98 -6.46
C GLN A 342 18.80 -3.05 -7.52
N ALA A 343 18.46 -4.31 -7.25
CA ALA A 343 18.57 -5.39 -8.23
C ALA A 343 17.60 -5.20 -9.41
N MET A 344 16.37 -4.72 -9.15
CA MET A 344 15.42 -4.34 -10.20
C MET A 344 15.96 -3.19 -11.04
N ILE A 345 16.62 -2.20 -10.44
CA ILE A 345 17.25 -1.10 -11.18
C ILE A 345 18.41 -1.61 -12.04
N ALA A 346 19.22 -2.53 -11.51
CA ALA A 346 20.41 -3.04 -12.18
C ALA A 346 20.10 -4.00 -13.35
N ARG A 347 19.06 -4.84 -13.24
CA ARG A 347 18.75 -5.90 -14.22
C ARG A 347 17.36 -5.84 -14.84
N GLY A 348 16.50 -4.93 -14.37
CA GLY A 348 15.18 -4.71 -14.93
C GLY A 348 14.20 -5.86 -14.71
N ASP A 349 13.45 -6.17 -15.77
CA ASP A 349 12.25 -7.02 -15.74
C ASP A 349 12.50 -8.45 -15.23
N GLU A 350 13.69 -9.04 -15.48
CA GLU A 350 14.02 -10.40 -15.02
C GLU A 350 13.96 -10.53 -13.48
N VAL A 351 14.45 -9.52 -12.78
CA VAL A 351 14.41 -9.47 -11.30
C VAL A 351 13.00 -9.16 -10.82
N VAL A 352 12.28 -8.27 -11.51
CA VAL A 352 10.88 -7.96 -11.17
C VAL A 352 10.01 -9.21 -11.30
N ASP A 353 10.17 -10.00 -12.36
CA ASP A 353 9.45 -11.25 -12.58
C ASP A 353 9.77 -12.27 -11.48
N SER A 354 11.05 -12.38 -11.10
CA SER A 354 11.49 -13.25 -10.01
C SER A 354 10.89 -12.82 -8.66
N TYR A 355 10.77 -11.51 -8.41
CA TYR A 355 10.12 -10.99 -7.20
C TYR A 355 8.61 -11.23 -7.20
N ILE A 356 7.93 -11.03 -8.33
CA ILE A 356 6.50 -11.38 -8.49
C ILE A 356 6.28 -12.87 -8.26
N LYS A 357 7.21 -13.72 -8.73
CA LYS A 357 7.16 -15.17 -8.52
C LYS A 357 7.26 -15.53 -7.04
N LEU A 358 8.07 -14.83 -6.24
CA LEU A 358 8.12 -15.04 -4.78
C LEU A 358 6.75 -14.83 -4.13
N PHE A 359 6.02 -13.78 -4.49
CA PHE A 359 4.68 -13.55 -3.94
C PHE A 359 3.68 -14.65 -4.31
N ARG A 360 3.86 -15.30 -5.46
CA ARG A 360 2.95 -16.34 -5.97
C ARG A 360 3.26 -17.71 -5.41
N ASP A 361 4.53 -18.10 -5.45
CA ASP A 361 4.96 -19.47 -5.18
C ASP A 361 5.47 -19.63 -3.74
N HIS A 362 5.84 -18.52 -3.07
CA HIS A 362 6.54 -18.50 -1.79
C HIS A 362 6.08 -17.37 -0.85
N GLU A 363 4.75 -17.18 -0.70
CA GLU A 363 4.15 -16.06 0.06
C GLU A 363 4.67 -15.94 1.52
N HIS A 364 5.12 -17.04 2.13
CA HIS A 364 5.64 -17.08 3.50
C HIS A 364 7.18 -17.02 3.60
N SER A 365 7.88 -16.79 2.49
CA SER A 365 9.35 -16.67 2.48
C SER A 365 9.81 -15.42 3.23
N LEU A 366 11.05 -15.48 3.73
CA LEU A 366 11.65 -14.34 4.42
C LEU A 366 12.03 -13.20 3.44
N ASP A 367 12.18 -13.51 2.15
CA ASP A 367 12.52 -12.56 1.08
C ASP A 367 11.48 -11.43 0.89
N ILE A 368 10.22 -11.71 1.20
CA ILE A 368 9.09 -10.77 1.08
C ILE A 368 8.38 -10.52 2.42
N ASN A 369 9.01 -10.92 3.52
CA ASN A 369 8.44 -10.70 4.84
C ASN A 369 8.21 -9.19 5.05
N LEU A 370 7.05 -8.80 5.58
CA LEU A 370 6.67 -7.39 5.77
C LEU A 370 6.89 -6.49 4.52
N ALA A 371 6.78 -7.05 3.31
CA ALA A 371 6.98 -6.31 2.07
C ALA A 371 6.06 -5.08 1.99
N ASP A 372 4.83 -5.17 2.49
CA ASP A 372 3.85 -4.09 2.56
C ASP A 372 4.30 -2.88 3.40
N ARG A 373 5.34 -3.04 4.22
CA ARG A 373 5.91 -1.99 5.10
C ARG A 373 7.33 -1.58 4.73
N THR A 374 8.04 -2.37 3.94
CA THR A 374 9.48 -2.21 3.70
C THR A 374 9.82 -1.93 2.25
N VAL A 375 9.07 -2.48 1.30
CA VAL A 375 9.27 -2.22 -0.12
C VAL A 375 8.89 -0.78 -0.45
N SER A 376 9.75 -0.09 -1.21
CA SER A 376 9.56 1.30 -1.60
C SER A 376 8.40 1.48 -2.60
N ARG A 377 7.93 2.72 -2.76
CA ARG A 377 6.95 3.07 -3.81
C ARG A 377 7.49 2.80 -5.21
N SER A 378 8.78 3.02 -5.43
CA SER A 378 9.42 2.84 -6.75
C SER A 378 9.42 1.36 -7.15
N ALA A 379 9.85 0.47 -6.25
CA ALA A 379 9.81 -0.97 -6.47
C ALA A 379 8.37 -1.48 -6.66
N ALA A 380 7.43 -1.01 -5.85
CA ALA A 380 6.01 -1.34 -6.02
C ALA A 380 5.45 -0.88 -7.38
N GLN A 381 5.88 0.30 -7.88
CA GLN A 381 5.51 0.79 -9.20
C GLN A 381 6.12 -0.07 -10.31
N ALA A 382 7.37 -0.52 -10.18
CA ALA A 382 8.02 -1.42 -11.13
C ALA A 382 7.23 -2.74 -11.25
N ILE A 383 6.85 -3.33 -10.11
CA ILE A 383 6.00 -4.52 -10.04
C ILE A 383 4.64 -4.25 -10.73
N TRP A 384 3.98 -3.13 -10.41
CA TRP A 384 2.69 -2.78 -10.99
C TRP A 384 2.74 -2.59 -12.51
N ASN A 385 3.76 -1.88 -13.00
CA ASN A 385 3.96 -1.67 -14.42
C ASN A 385 4.24 -3.00 -15.15
N ARG A 386 5.04 -3.88 -14.54
CA ARG A 386 5.32 -5.20 -15.10
C ARG A 386 4.06 -6.05 -15.20
N LEU A 387 3.23 -6.10 -14.15
CA LEU A 387 1.94 -6.80 -14.16
C LEU A 387 1.02 -6.29 -15.29
N ARG A 388 0.86 -4.97 -15.43
CA ARG A 388 0.02 -4.36 -16.47
C ARG A 388 0.54 -4.61 -17.89
N THR A 389 1.85 -4.66 -18.06
CA THR A 389 2.47 -4.92 -19.36
C THR A 389 2.32 -6.39 -19.76
N SER A 390 2.50 -7.31 -18.81
CA SER A 390 2.35 -8.75 -19.03
C SER A 390 0.89 -9.17 -19.27
N PHE A 391 -0.08 -8.44 -18.71
CA PHE A 391 -1.51 -8.74 -18.84
C PHE A 391 -2.35 -7.46 -19.13
N PRO A 392 -2.30 -6.92 -20.36
CA PRO A 392 -2.93 -5.64 -20.70
C PRO A 392 -4.47 -5.64 -20.59
N ASP A 393 -5.08 -6.80 -20.79
CA ASP A 393 -6.53 -6.98 -20.70
C ASP A 393 -7.01 -7.46 -19.34
N ALA A 394 -6.10 -7.65 -18.38
CA ALA A 394 -6.46 -8.10 -17.05
C ALA A 394 -6.86 -6.94 -16.13
N PHE A 395 -7.81 -7.23 -15.24
CA PHE A 395 -8.05 -6.46 -14.03
C PHE A 395 -7.61 -7.29 -12.83
N PHE A 396 -6.66 -6.75 -12.07
CA PHE A 396 -6.09 -7.43 -10.92
C PHE A 396 -6.97 -7.24 -9.68
N TYR A 397 -7.23 -8.32 -8.95
CA TYR A 397 -8.04 -8.29 -7.72
C TYR A 397 -7.44 -9.24 -6.66
N PRO A 398 -7.76 -9.07 -5.36
CA PRO A 398 -7.18 -9.91 -4.32
C PRO A 398 -7.73 -11.35 -4.42
N GLU A 399 -6.84 -12.32 -4.27
CA GLU A 399 -7.23 -13.70 -4.00
C GLU A 399 -8.02 -13.77 -2.68
N LYS A 400 -9.11 -14.54 -2.66
CA LYS A 400 -10.08 -14.54 -1.56
C LYS A 400 -9.38 -14.86 -0.24
N VAL A 401 -9.40 -13.90 0.69
CA VAL A 401 -9.11 -14.19 2.10
C VAL A 401 -10.31 -14.96 2.64
N SER A 402 -10.05 -16.16 3.14
CA SER A 402 -11.05 -17.12 3.63
C SER A 402 -11.81 -16.63 4.87
N SER A 403 -12.67 -15.60 4.75
CA SER A 403 -13.72 -15.26 5.72
C SER A 403 -14.48 -13.98 5.34
N ASP A 404 -15.82 -14.08 5.35
CA ASP A 404 -16.78 -13.05 5.79
C ASP A 404 -17.32 -11.94 4.89
N PHE A 405 -17.22 -12.04 3.55
CA PHE A 405 -18.15 -11.28 2.70
C PHE A 405 -18.77 -12.17 1.63
N GLY A 406 -20.11 -12.18 1.61
CA GLY A 406 -20.94 -13.06 0.79
C GLY A 406 -20.52 -13.12 -0.67
N ARG A 407 -20.87 -14.25 -1.29
CA ARG A 407 -20.64 -14.68 -2.68
C ARG A 407 -21.01 -13.61 -3.75
N VAL A 408 -20.30 -12.50 -3.81
CA VAL A 408 -20.20 -11.72 -5.05
C VAL A 408 -19.01 -12.31 -5.78
N ASP A 409 -19.28 -12.97 -6.91
CA ASP A 409 -18.21 -13.35 -7.82
C ASP A 409 -17.57 -12.06 -8.36
N GLN A 410 -16.46 -11.67 -7.73
CA GLN A 410 -15.66 -10.51 -8.14
C GLN A 410 -15.25 -10.66 -9.61
N GLY A 411 -15.06 -11.90 -10.09
CA GLY A 411 -14.77 -12.19 -11.50
C GLY A 411 -15.91 -11.79 -12.42
N GLU A 412 -17.14 -12.20 -12.12
CA GLU A 412 -18.33 -11.82 -12.90
C GLU A 412 -18.54 -10.30 -12.89
N THR A 413 -18.32 -9.66 -11.74
CA THR A 413 -18.41 -8.19 -11.61
C THR A 413 -17.38 -7.48 -12.49
N ILE A 414 -16.14 -7.97 -12.54
CA ILE A 414 -15.07 -7.43 -13.40
C ILE A 414 -15.44 -7.58 -14.87
N VAL A 415 -15.87 -8.77 -15.30
CA VAL A 415 -16.23 -9.03 -16.70
C VAL A 415 -17.41 -8.15 -17.11
N ARG A 416 -18.45 -8.09 -16.29
CA ARG A 416 -19.69 -7.37 -16.61
C ARG A 416 -19.50 -5.85 -16.56
N ASN A 417 -18.90 -5.31 -15.49
CA ASN A 417 -18.85 -3.87 -15.26
C ASN A 417 -17.60 -3.20 -15.85
N LEU A 418 -16.46 -3.90 -15.88
CA LEU A 418 -15.18 -3.34 -16.33
C LEU A 418 -14.75 -3.84 -17.70
N LYS A 419 -15.39 -4.89 -18.24
CA LYS A 419 -15.07 -5.51 -19.55
C LYS A 419 -13.60 -5.92 -19.67
N LYS A 420 -13.04 -6.43 -18.56
CA LYS A 420 -11.65 -6.88 -18.43
C LYS A 420 -11.62 -8.35 -17.99
N GLN A 421 -10.48 -9.00 -18.17
CA GLN A 421 -10.25 -10.37 -17.72
C GLN A 421 -9.88 -10.37 -16.23
N PRO A 422 -10.58 -11.11 -15.36
CA PRO A 422 -10.25 -11.14 -13.93
C PRO A 422 -8.96 -11.93 -13.70
N GLN A 423 -7.98 -11.32 -13.02
CA GLN A 423 -6.74 -11.97 -12.61
C GLN A 423 -6.52 -11.81 -11.10
N SER A 424 -6.50 -12.91 -10.35
CA SER A 424 -6.24 -12.85 -8.91
C SER A 424 -4.77 -12.58 -8.61
N LEU A 425 -4.53 -11.84 -7.53
CA LEU A 425 -3.21 -11.57 -6.96
C LEU A 425 -3.12 -12.13 -5.53
N PRO A 426 -1.96 -12.70 -5.15
CA PRO A 426 -1.69 -13.12 -3.78
C PRO A 426 -1.92 -11.99 -2.76
N ALA A 427 -2.34 -12.34 -1.54
CA ALA A 427 -2.76 -11.37 -0.54
C ALA A 427 -1.63 -10.40 -0.12
N ALA A 428 -0.40 -10.90 0.03
CA ALA A 428 0.77 -10.08 0.33
C ALA A 428 1.08 -9.05 -0.78
N LEU A 429 1.02 -9.48 -2.05
CA LEU A 429 1.24 -8.59 -3.20
C LEU A 429 0.12 -7.55 -3.32
N TRP A 430 -1.14 -7.95 -3.11
CA TRP A 430 -2.26 -7.04 -3.08
C TRP A 430 -2.10 -5.96 -2.01
N ARG A 431 -1.73 -6.35 -0.77
CA ARG A 431 -1.47 -5.40 0.32
C ARG A 431 -0.37 -4.41 -0.04
N LEU A 432 0.74 -4.88 -0.60
CA LEU A 432 1.84 -4.01 -1.06
C LEU A 432 1.36 -2.96 -2.07
N LEU A 433 0.63 -3.36 -3.11
CA LEU A 433 0.13 -2.44 -4.13
C LEU A 433 -0.88 -1.44 -3.56
N ARG A 434 -1.69 -1.87 -2.58
CA ARG A 434 -2.64 -1.02 -1.86
C ARG A 434 -1.97 0.02 -0.98
N THR A 435 -0.84 -0.29 -0.34
CA THR A 435 -0.08 0.68 0.48
C THR A 435 0.22 1.97 -0.29
N TYR A 436 0.47 1.86 -1.60
CA TYR A 436 0.79 2.99 -2.47
C TYR A 436 -0.37 3.44 -3.38
N SER A 437 -1.60 2.98 -3.11
CA SER A 437 -2.80 3.28 -3.92
C SER A 437 -2.66 2.93 -5.41
N LEU A 438 -1.86 1.91 -5.75
CA LEU A 438 -1.63 1.49 -7.13
C LEU A 438 -2.76 0.61 -7.67
N ALA A 439 -3.36 -0.19 -6.79
CA ALA A 439 -4.45 -1.11 -7.11
C ALA A 439 -5.77 -0.67 -6.44
N ARG A 440 -6.88 -0.82 -7.16
CA ARG A 440 -8.26 -0.58 -6.68
C ARG A 440 -9.08 -1.86 -6.76
N THR A 441 -10.01 -2.07 -5.84
CA THR A 441 -10.99 -3.16 -5.97
C THR A 441 -11.89 -2.92 -7.20
N PRO A 442 -12.57 -3.98 -7.71
CA PRO A 442 -13.52 -3.80 -8.81
C PRO A 442 -14.58 -2.73 -8.53
N LEU A 443 -15.09 -2.69 -7.29
CA LEU A 443 -16.07 -1.69 -6.86
C LEU A 443 -15.47 -0.27 -6.85
N GLU A 444 -14.29 -0.10 -6.26
CA GLU A 444 -13.59 1.19 -6.21
C GLU A 444 -13.27 1.72 -7.62
N GLU A 445 -12.80 0.86 -8.54
CA GLU A 445 -12.53 1.26 -9.92
C GLU A 445 -13.82 1.61 -10.66
N THR A 446 -14.89 0.83 -10.47
CA THR A 446 -16.20 1.13 -11.07
C THR A 446 -16.71 2.50 -10.61
N ILE A 447 -16.62 2.79 -9.30
CA ILE A 447 -16.98 4.10 -8.74
C ILE A 447 -16.07 5.20 -9.30
N HIS A 448 -14.77 4.95 -9.42
CA HIS A 448 -13.80 5.92 -9.96
C HIS A 448 -14.11 6.29 -11.42
N LEU A 449 -14.36 5.31 -12.28
CA LEU A 449 -14.71 5.53 -13.69
C LEU A 449 -16.05 6.26 -13.83
N PHE A 450 -17.05 5.89 -13.04
CA PHE A 450 -18.35 6.57 -13.06
C PHE A 450 -18.25 8.02 -12.55
N SER A 451 -17.56 8.22 -11.43
CA SER A 451 -17.35 9.53 -10.80
C SER A 451 -16.64 10.53 -11.70
N ASN A 452 -15.72 10.06 -12.55
CA ASN A 452 -14.94 10.88 -13.47
C ASN A 452 -15.48 10.83 -14.92
N SER A 453 -16.67 10.27 -15.13
CA SER A 453 -17.27 10.22 -16.47
C SER A 453 -17.77 11.59 -16.93
N THR A 454 -17.87 11.78 -18.24
CA THR A 454 -18.20 13.08 -18.84
C THR A 454 -19.65 13.46 -18.61
N ALA A 455 -19.87 14.71 -18.20
CA ALA A 455 -21.20 15.33 -18.10
C ALA A 455 -21.89 15.40 -19.47
N VAL A 456 -23.22 15.23 -19.47
CA VAL A 456 -24.06 15.27 -20.66
C VAL A 456 -25.10 16.38 -20.49
N ALA A 457 -25.08 17.37 -21.39
CA ALA A 457 -26.08 18.44 -21.40
C ALA A 457 -27.41 17.93 -21.99
N ILE A 458 -28.51 18.17 -21.27
CA ILE A 458 -29.87 17.83 -21.71
C ILE A 458 -30.60 19.13 -22.02
N THR A 459 -30.69 19.47 -23.30
CA THR A 459 -31.25 20.76 -23.72
C THR A 459 -32.51 20.65 -24.56
N GLN A 460 -32.86 19.48 -25.11
CA GLN A 460 -33.97 19.34 -26.07
C GLN A 460 -34.85 18.08 -25.92
N ASP A 461 -34.46 17.12 -25.08
CA ASP A 461 -35.25 15.90 -24.87
C ASP A 461 -36.30 16.10 -23.78
N MET A 462 -37.57 16.23 -24.18
CA MET A 462 -38.69 16.42 -23.25
C MET A 462 -38.87 15.24 -22.30
N PHE A 463 -38.53 14.01 -22.70
CA PHE A 463 -38.62 12.85 -21.82
C PHE A 463 -37.62 13.00 -20.66
N ALA A 464 -36.37 13.32 -20.98
CA ALA A 464 -35.32 13.58 -20.00
C ALA A 464 -35.65 14.77 -19.10
N LEU A 465 -36.15 15.88 -19.66
CA LEU A 465 -36.55 17.07 -18.91
C LEU A 465 -37.67 16.75 -17.91
N ASN A 466 -38.69 15.99 -18.32
CA ASN A 466 -39.75 15.55 -17.41
C ASN A 466 -39.20 14.70 -16.25
N ILE A 467 -38.28 13.76 -16.53
CA ILE A 467 -37.66 12.92 -15.49
C ILE A 467 -36.93 13.78 -14.47
N LEU A 468 -36.02 14.64 -14.91
CA LEU A 468 -35.21 15.46 -14.02
C LEU A 468 -36.07 16.44 -13.22
N ARG A 469 -37.10 17.02 -13.86
CA ARG A 469 -38.06 17.91 -13.21
C ARG A 469 -38.83 17.21 -12.09
N CYS A 470 -39.42 16.04 -12.39
CA CYS A 470 -40.15 15.25 -11.40
C CYS A 470 -39.24 14.75 -10.27
N LEU A 471 -38.01 14.33 -10.60
CA LEU A 471 -37.04 13.86 -9.62
C LEU A 471 -36.62 14.99 -8.67
N LYS A 472 -36.29 16.17 -9.20
CA LYS A 472 -35.95 17.34 -8.38
C LYS A 472 -37.12 17.83 -7.54
N ALA A 473 -38.33 17.84 -8.09
CA ALA A 473 -39.55 18.12 -7.33
C ALA A 473 -39.75 17.12 -6.18
N SER A 474 -39.48 15.83 -6.41
CA SER A 474 -39.58 14.78 -5.38
C SER A 474 -38.56 14.99 -4.26
N MET A 475 -37.35 15.48 -4.56
CA MET A 475 -36.36 15.83 -3.53
C MET A 475 -36.81 17.01 -2.67
N LEU A 476 -37.50 18.00 -3.24
CA LEU A 476 -37.97 19.18 -2.51
C LEU A 476 -39.05 18.88 -1.46
N LEU A 477 -39.60 17.66 -1.44
CA LEU A 477 -40.56 17.22 -0.40
C LEU A 477 -39.92 17.11 1.00
N ASN A 478 -38.59 17.10 1.08
CA ASN A 478 -37.87 17.08 2.34
C ASN A 478 -36.81 18.18 2.37
N GLN A 479 -36.78 18.95 3.46
CA GLN A 479 -35.85 20.07 3.61
C GLN A 479 -34.38 19.65 3.57
N THR A 480 -34.04 18.44 4.03
CA THR A 480 -32.68 17.88 4.01
C THR A 480 -32.20 17.56 2.60
N LEU A 481 -33.11 17.38 1.65
CA LEU A 481 -32.82 16.96 0.28
C LEU A 481 -32.78 18.13 -0.71
N LYS A 482 -33.19 19.32 -0.30
CA LYS A 482 -33.45 20.47 -1.19
C LYS A 482 -32.21 20.87 -2.02
N ASP A 483 -31.04 20.85 -1.40
CA ASP A 483 -29.79 21.37 -1.97
C ASP A 483 -29.07 20.36 -2.85
N ILE A 484 -29.56 19.10 -2.93
CA ILE A 484 -28.94 18.05 -3.73
C ILE A 484 -29.18 18.35 -5.22
N ARG A 485 -28.09 18.45 -5.98
CA ARG A 485 -28.13 18.69 -7.43
C ARG A 485 -28.03 17.36 -8.19
N PHE A 486 -28.54 17.36 -9.42
CA PHE A 486 -28.44 16.22 -10.33
C PHE A 486 -27.55 16.58 -11.51
N GLU A 487 -26.70 15.64 -11.90
CA GLU A 487 -25.86 15.77 -13.09
C GLU A 487 -25.94 14.46 -13.88
N VAL A 488 -26.21 14.56 -15.18
CA VAL A 488 -26.31 13.38 -16.04
C VAL A 488 -24.96 13.14 -16.67
N VAL A 489 -24.47 11.90 -16.59
CA VAL A 489 -23.13 11.51 -17.04
C VAL A 489 -23.17 10.33 -17.99
N THR A 490 -22.14 10.18 -18.83
CA THR A 490 -22.07 9.08 -19.80
C THR A 490 -22.00 7.70 -19.16
N GLY A 491 -21.51 7.63 -17.91
CA GLY A 491 -21.41 6.40 -17.11
C GLY A 491 -20.06 5.68 -17.22
N GLY A 492 -19.12 6.19 -18.05
CA GLY A 492 -17.75 5.66 -18.11
C GLY A 492 -17.65 4.18 -18.49
N ASN A 493 -18.60 3.67 -19.29
CA ASN A 493 -18.77 2.24 -19.62
C ASN A 493 -19.09 1.32 -18.43
N THR A 494 -19.49 1.86 -17.29
CA THR A 494 -19.92 1.08 -16.12
C THR A 494 -21.44 0.85 -16.12
N GLU A 495 -21.92 -0.14 -15.35
CA GLU A 495 -23.35 -0.38 -15.19
C GLU A 495 -24.00 0.44 -14.06
N VAL A 496 -23.22 1.25 -13.34
CA VAL A 496 -23.68 2.05 -12.20
C VAL A 496 -24.82 2.97 -12.63
N ASN A 497 -25.94 2.91 -11.90
CA ASN A 497 -27.12 3.71 -12.21
C ASN A 497 -26.98 5.14 -11.73
N ILE A 498 -26.57 5.30 -10.47
CA ILE A 498 -26.41 6.58 -9.81
C ILE A 498 -25.25 6.53 -8.81
N LEU A 499 -24.67 7.69 -8.50
CA LEU A 499 -23.63 7.84 -7.47
C LEU A 499 -23.83 9.19 -6.76
N PHE A 500 -23.87 9.19 -5.44
CA PHE A 500 -23.90 10.42 -4.64
C PHE A 500 -22.47 10.87 -4.29
N LYS A 501 -22.16 12.14 -4.52
CA LYS A 501 -20.94 12.83 -4.09
C LYS A 501 -21.27 13.77 -2.92
N PRO A 502 -21.06 13.34 -1.67
CA PRO A 502 -21.44 14.14 -0.49
C PRO A 502 -20.77 15.52 -0.45
N GLU A 503 -19.48 15.59 -0.80
CA GLU A 503 -18.68 16.82 -0.76
C GLU A 503 -19.20 17.92 -1.69
N GLN A 504 -19.84 17.53 -2.80
CA GLN A 504 -20.36 18.45 -3.81
C GLN A 504 -21.89 18.60 -3.75
N ASN A 505 -22.52 17.79 -2.90
CA ASN A 505 -23.97 17.61 -2.81
C ASN A 505 -24.62 17.31 -4.18
N VAL A 506 -24.01 16.42 -4.97
CA VAL A 506 -24.44 16.09 -6.33
C VAL A 506 -24.72 14.58 -6.43
N ILE A 507 -25.84 14.21 -7.05
CA ILE A 507 -26.12 12.86 -7.51
C ILE A 507 -25.84 12.81 -9.02
N LEU A 508 -24.88 11.97 -9.40
CA LEU A 508 -24.62 11.63 -10.78
C LEU A 508 -25.61 10.56 -11.24
N ILE A 509 -26.24 10.77 -12.39
CA ILE A 509 -27.22 9.85 -13.00
C ILE A 509 -26.66 9.37 -14.34
N HIS A 510 -26.68 8.06 -14.57
CA HIS A 510 -26.26 7.52 -15.85
C HIS A 510 -27.23 7.95 -16.96
N GLN A 511 -26.71 8.47 -18.08
CA GLN A 511 -27.47 8.88 -19.27
C GLN A 511 -28.43 7.84 -19.86
N LYS A 512 -28.30 6.54 -19.51
CA LYS A 512 -29.24 5.51 -19.97
C LYS A 512 -30.66 5.77 -19.46
N TRP A 513 -30.78 6.44 -18.30
CA TRP A 513 -32.05 6.78 -17.66
C TRP A 513 -32.78 7.93 -18.35
N THR A 514 -32.10 8.75 -19.14
CA THR A 514 -32.69 9.91 -19.81
C THR A 514 -33.14 9.63 -21.23
N GLY A 515 -32.76 8.49 -21.82
CA GLY A 515 -33.19 8.10 -23.16
C GLY A 515 -34.36 7.12 -23.12
N PHE A 516 -35.50 7.48 -23.74
CA PHE A 516 -36.72 6.65 -23.74
C PHE A 516 -36.45 5.19 -24.14
N ARG A 517 -35.79 4.93 -25.28
CA ARG A 517 -35.53 3.53 -25.67
C ARG A 517 -34.57 2.80 -24.74
N LYS A 518 -33.53 3.49 -24.23
CA LYS A 518 -32.48 2.88 -23.41
C LYS A 518 -33.03 2.43 -22.06
N VAL A 519 -33.79 3.28 -21.37
CA VAL A 519 -34.35 2.96 -20.05
C VAL A 519 -35.36 1.81 -20.11
N HIS A 520 -36.09 1.68 -21.22
CA HIS A 520 -37.09 0.61 -21.41
C HIS A 520 -36.53 -0.70 -22.01
N THR A 521 -35.22 -0.79 -22.27
CA THR A 521 -34.62 -2.02 -22.83
C THR A 521 -34.85 -3.24 -21.93
N PHE A 522 -34.99 -3.02 -20.62
CA PHE A 522 -35.13 -4.07 -19.62
C PHE A 522 -36.34 -3.88 -18.68
N SER A 523 -37.25 -2.92 -18.97
CA SER A 523 -38.41 -2.66 -18.13
C SER A 523 -39.72 -3.09 -18.81
N ASN A 524 -40.66 -3.60 -18.00
CA ASN A 524 -42.00 -3.99 -18.47
C ASN A 524 -42.94 -2.78 -18.49
N CYS A 525 -42.64 -1.79 -19.33
CA CYS A 525 -43.47 -0.60 -19.47
C CYS A 525 -44.55 -0.77 -20.55
N ASP A 526 -45.82 -0.57 -20.17
CA ASP A 526 -46.96 -0.64 -21.09
C ASP A 526 -46.88 0.39 -22.22
N ALA A 527 -46.46 1.64 -21.92
CA ALA A 527 -46.29 2.64 -22.96
C ALA A 527 -45.25 2.22 -24.00
N PHE A 528 -44.14 1.61 -23.57
CA PHE A 528 -43.11 1.11 -24.47
C PHE A 528 -43.61 -0.08 -25.31
N SER A 529 -44.38 -1.00 -24.72
CA SER A 529 -44.93 -2.16 -25.44
C SER A 529 -45.99 -1.77 -26.48
N MET A 530 -46.73 -0.69 -26.22
CA MET A 530 -47.77 -0.17 -27.13
C MET A 530 -47.20 0.69 -28.27
N ILE A 531 -46.10 1.43 -28.04
CA ILE A 531 -45.47 2.31 -29.05
C ILE A 531 -44.69 1.53 -30.14
N ARG A 532 -44.74 0.18 -30.15
CA ARG A 532 -44.20 -0.77 -31.16
C ARG A 532 -43.45 -0.15 -32.35
N ASN A 533 -42.14 0.08 -32.19
CA ASN A 533 -41.22 0.64 -33.19
C ASN A 533 -41.51 2.03 -33.76
N GLU A 534 -42.65 2.65 -33.47
CA GLU A 534 -42.93 4.04 -33.85
C GLU A 534 -42.09 5.02 -33.02
N ALA A 535 -41.90 6.24 -33.55
CA ALA A 535 -41.26 7.30 -32.78
C ALA A 535 -42.25 7.73 -31.67
N PRO A 536 -41.88 7.64 -30.38
CA PRO A 536 -42.73 8.15 -29.32
C PRO A 536 -43.01 9.62 -29.57
N ASN A 537 -44.22 10.10 -29.23
CA ASN A 537 -44.52 11.51 -29.34
C ASN A 537 -43.48 12.30 -28.53
N PRO A 538 -42.64 13.13 -29.18
CA PRO A 538 -41.48 13.76 -28.54
C PRO A 538 -41.89 14.78 -27.48
N ARG A 539 -43.18 15.10 -27.35
CA ARG A 539 -43.72 16.03 -26.34
C ARG A 539 -44.43 15.33 -25.18
N ALA A 540 -44.64 14.02 -25.26
CA ALA A 540 -45.43 13.30 -24.29
C ALA A 540 -44.55 12.52 -23.30
N PHE A 541 -44.91 12.57 -22.02
CA PHE A 541 -44.26 11.79 -20.96
C PHE A 541 -45.25 10.80 -20.38
N TYR A 542 -44.89 9.51 -20.40
CA TYR A 542 -45.78 8.40 -20.05
C TYR A 542 -45.28 7.53 -18.89
N CYS A 543 -44.05 7.76 -18.41
CA CYS A 543 -43.30 6.73 -17.68
C CYS A 543 -42.99 7.14 -16.25
N ASP A 544 -44.04 7.22 -15.41
CA ASP A 544 -43.92 7.56 -13.98
C ASP A 544 -42.93 6.62 -13.26
N HIS A 545 -42.94 5.32 -13.61
CA HIS A 545 -42.04 4.32 -13.03
C HIS A 545 -40.55 4.72 -13.10
N VAL A 546 -40.11 5.39 -14.17
CA VAL A 546 -38.70 5.80 -14.32
C VAL A 546 -38.29 6.80 -13.24
N VAL A 547 -39.18 7.74 -12.90
CA VAL A 547 -38.95 8.71 -11.83
C VAL A 547 -38.99 8.02 -10.48
N GLU A 548 -39.94 7.11 -10.28
CA GLU A 548 -40.05 6.35 -9.03
C GLU A 548 -38.80 5.50 -8.77
N ASP A 549 -38.31 4.77 -9.78
CA ASP A 549 -37.12 3.94 -9.70
C ASP A 549 -35.87 4.78 -9.41
N LEU A 550 -35.69 5.90 -10.11
CA LEU A 550 -34.56 6.82 -9.87
C LEU A 550 -34.62 7.44 -8.49
N PHE A 551 -35.80 7.83 -8.02
CA PHE A 551 -35.98 8.42 -6.69
C PHE A 551 -35.71 7.38 -5.59
N GLU A 552 -36.14 6.14 -5.78
CA GLU A 552 -35.82 5.03 -4.88
C GLU A 552 -34.32 4.76 -4.82
N LEU A 553 -33.65 4.68 -5.97
CA LEU A 553 -32.20 4.55 -6.04
C LEU A 553 -31.52 5.72 -5.31
N ALA A 554 -31.94 6.96 -5.58
CA ALA A 554 -31.37 8.16 -4.97
C ALA A 554 -31.48 8.12 -3.44
N LEU A 555 -32.68 7.83 -2.92
CA LEU A 555 -32.92 7.67 -1.48
C LEU A 555 -32.04 6.58 -0.87
N ASN A 556 -31.92 5.43 -1.52
CA ASN A 556 -31.07 4.33 -1.04
C ASN A 556 -29.60 4.74 -0.95
N THR A 557 -29.13 5.59 -1.87
CA THR A 557 -27.73 6.05 -1.91
C THR A 557 -27.44 7.12 -0.86
N ILE A 558 -28.41 7.99 -0.54
CA ILE A 558 -28.20 9.12 0.39
C ILE A 558 -28.64 8.85 1.83
N ARG A 559 -29.51 7.85 2.06
CA ARG A 559 -30.12 7.56 3.37
C ARG A 559 -29.11 7.44 4.50
N GLY A 560 -28.03 6.68 4.29
CA GLY A 560 -26.99 6.47 5.30
C GLY A 560 -26.20 7.74 5.63
N VAL A 561 -25.87 8.53 4.60
CA VAL A 561 -25.09 9.77 4.74
C VAL A 561 -25.89 10.87 5.43
N LEU A 562 -27.17 11.02 5.04
CA LEU A 562 -28.06 12.06 5.56
C LEU A 562 -28.87 11.62 6.79
N LYS A 563 -28.60 10.42 7.31
CA LYS A 563 -29.26 9.84 8.50
C LYS A 563 -30.79 9.83 8.42
N LEU A 564 -31.34 9.58 7.23
CA LEU A 564 -32.80 9.50 7.03
C LEU A 564 -33.34 8.18 7.61
N SER A 565 -34.46 8.24 8.33
CA SER A 565 -35.09 7.02 8.82
C SER A 565 -35.73 6.23 7.67
N GLN A 566 -35.92 4.93 7.88
CA GLN A 566 -36.62 4.10 6.88
C GLN A 566 -38.06 4.58 6.67
N GLN A 567 -38.71 5.02 7.75
CA GLN A 567 -40.08 5.52 7.72
C GLN A 567 -40.20 6.83 6.92
N ASP A 568 -39.22 7.73 7.06
CA ASP A 568 -39.15 8.96 6.27
C ASP A 568 -39.00 8.63 4.78
N CYS A 569 -38.10 7.72 4.43
CA CYS A 569 -37.91 7.28 3.04
C CYS A 569 -39.19 6.66 2.46
N MET A 570 -39.93 5.86 3.24
CA MET A 570 -41.23 5.31 2.80
C MET A 570 -42.27 6.41 2.58
N THR A 571 -42.35 7.37 3.49
CA THR A 571 -43.29 8.50 3.41
C THR A 571 -42.99 9.38 2.19
N LEU A 572 -41.71 9.70 1.97
CA LEU A 572 -41.26 10.46 0.82
C LEU A 572 -41.55 9.75 -0.50
N ARG A 573 -41.30 8.43 -0.60
CA ARG A 573 -41.64 7.66 -1.81
C ARG A 573 -43.13 7.71 -2.13
N ARG A 574 -44.00 7.53 -1.11
CA ARG A 574 -45.46 7.59 -1.30
C ARG A 574 -45.92 8.98 -1.73
N ALA A 575 -45.38 10.02 -1.11
CA ALA A 575 -45.69 11.41 -1.45
C ALA A 575 -45.23 11.74 -2.88
N ALA A 576 -43.99 11.41 -3.24
CA ALA A 576 -43.44 11.61 -4.57
C ALA A 576 -44.27 10.90 -5.64
N ARG A 577 -44.58 9.61 -5.45
CA ARG A 577 -45.46 8.85 -6.37
C ARG A 577 -46.79 9.54 -6.61
N LYS A 578 -47.50 9.93 -5.54
CA LYS A 578 -48.79 10.62 -5.64
C LYS A 578 -48.65 11.91 -6.48
N LEU A 579 -47.63 12.69 -6.19
CA LEU A 579 -47.41 13.99 -6.79
C LEU A 579 -46.98 13.90 -8.28
N VAL A 580 -46.18 12.89 -8.64
CA VAL A 580 -45.84 12.59 -10.04
C VAL A 580 -47.08 12.15 -10.82
N GLN A 581 -47.93 11.29 -10.25
CA GLN A 581 -49.18 10.86 -10.87
C GLN A 581 -50.17 12.01 -11.08
N GLN A 582 -50.18 13.00 -10.18
CA GLN A 582 -51.03 14.18 -10.27
C GLN A 582 -50.50 15.27 -11.20
N MET A 583 -49.27 15.14 -11.72
CA MET A 583 -48.66 16.18 -12.54
C MET A 583 -49.34 16.27 -13.92
N PRO A 584 -49.77 17.47 -14.36
CA PRO A 584 -50.28 17.68 -15.70
C PRO A 584 -49.27 17.29 -16.79
N ARG A 585 -49.73 16.61 -17.83
CA ARG A 585 -48.93 16.16 -18.98
C ARG A 585 -49.34 16.93 -20.23
N LEU A 586 -48.50 16.91 -21.25
CA LEU A 586 -48.82 17.47 -22.58
C LEU A 586 -49.36 18.90 -22.53
N VAL A 587 -48.77 19.76 -21.69
CA VAL A 587 -49.14 21.18 -21.65
C VAL A 587 -48.81 21.81 -23.00
N ARG A 588 -49.79 22.47 -23.60
CA ARG A 588 -49.70 23.13 -24.91
C ARG A 588 -50.20 24.56 -24.79
N ILE A 589 -49.63 25.41 -25.63
CA ILE A 589 -50.11 26.76 -25.86
C ILE A 589 -50.27 26.95 -27.38
N SER A 590 -51.38 27.55 -27.78
CA SER A 590 -51.68 27.81 -29.19
C SER A 590 -52.41 29.13 -29.35
N GLN A 591 -52.22 29.78 -30.48
CA GLN A 591 -52.98 30.96 -30.88
C GLN A 591 -54.43 30.56 -31.15
N ASN A 592 -55.36 31.36 -30.62
CA ASN A 592 -56.78 31.18 -30.93
C ASN A 592 -57.15 31.94 -32.22
N ALA A 593 -58.32 31.65 -32.79
CA ALA A 593 -58.83 32.35 -33.97
C ALA A 593 -59.11 33.84 -33.72
N ALA A 594 -59.39 34.22 -32.47
CA ALA A 594 -59.57 35.61 -32.07
C ALA A 594 -58.21 36.30 -31.79
N PRO A 595 -58.02 37.57 -32.20
CA PRO A 595 -56.79 38.31 -31.92
C PRO A 595 -56.62 38.52 -30.42
N MET A 596 -55.37 38.65 -29.97
CA MET A 596 -55.01 38.89 -28.57
C MET A 596 -55.46 37.78 -27.60
N GLU A 597 -55.65 36.55 -28.11
CA GLU A 597 -56.02 35.38 -27.32
C GLU A 597 -55.01 34.22 -27.45
N LEU A 598 -54.74 33.56 -26.33
CA LEU A 598 -54.00 32.29 -26.28
C LEU A 598 -54.84 31.23 -25.58
N GLU A 599 -54.87 30.04 -26.18
CA GLU A 599 -55.44 28.84 -25.58
C GLU A 599 -54.32 27.99 -24.97
N VAL A 600 -54.51 27.59 -23.71
CA VAL A 600 -53.65 26.65 -22.99
C VAL A 600 -54.43 25.37 -22.78
N SER A 601 -53.88 24.22 -23.18
CA SER A 601 -54.49 22.91 -22.95
C SER A 601 -53.51 21.92 -22.33
N TRP A 602 -54.01 20.92 -21.61
CA TRP A 602 -53.19 19.88 -20.98
C TRP A 602 -53.95 18.56 -20.88
N THR A 603 -53.24 17.50 -20.49
CA THR A 603 -53.79 16.17 -20.23
C THR A 603 -53.55 15.81 -18.77
N GLY A 604 -54.62 15.48 -18.06
CA GLY A 604 -54.52 14.87 -16.73
C GLY A 604 -53.97 13.44 -16.82
N ASN A 605 -53.23 13.01 -15.80
CA ASN A 605 -52.65 11.66 -15.72
C ASN A 605 -53.38 10.77 -14.70
N GLU A 606 -54.60 11.15 -14.34
CA GLU A 606 -55.44 10.39 -13.42
C GLU A 606 -55.87 9.06 -14.03
N GLY A 607 -55.92 8.03 -13.20
CA GLY A 607 -56.50 6.75 -13.61
C GLY A 607 -57.92 6.93 -14.14
N GLY A 608 -58.28 6.17 -15.18
CA GLY A 608 -59.53 6.34 -15.91
C GLY A 608 -60.80 6.29 -15.04
N LEU A 609 -60.76 5.58 -13.91
CA LEU A 609 -61.86 5.61 -12.93
C LEU A 609 -62.00 6.98 -12.26
N VAL A 610 -60.89 7.52 -11.74
CA VAL A 610 -60.84 8.82 -11.06
C VAL A 610 -61.21 9.95 -12.01
N SER A 611 -60.70 9.91 -13.25
CA SER A 611 -61.08 10.90 -14.27
C SER A 611 -62.59 10.85 -14.56
N LYS A 612 -63.19 9.66 -14.65
CA LYS A 612 -64.64 9.53 -14.90
C LYS A 612 -65.50 9.93 -13.71
N THR A 613 -65.12 9.57 -12.48
CA THR A 613 -65.98 9.76 -11.30
C THR A 613 -65.73 11.09 -10.60
N CYS A 614 -64.56 11.70 -10.77
CA CYS A 614 -64.11 12.83 -9.96
C CYS A 614 -63.60 14.02 -10.80
N ALA A 615 -63.73 14.02 -12.13
CA ALA A 615 -63.24 15.14 -12.96
C ALA A 615 -63.79 16.50 -12.55
N ALA A 616 -65.06 16.61 -12.15
CA ALA A 616 -65.65 17.87 -11.69
C ALA A 616 -65.00 18.41 -10.39
N SER A 617 -64.42 17.52 -9.58
CA SER A 617 -63.76 17.86 -8.31
C SER A 617 -62.26 18.11 -8.45
N ILE A 618 -61.68 17.82 -9.62
CA ILE A 618 -60.26 18.05 -9.90
C ILE A 618 -60.13 19.40 -10.58
N ASN A 619 -59.46 20.33 -9.90
CA ASN A 619 -59.20 21.66 -10.42
C ASN A 619 -57.71 21.87 -10.68
N TYR A 620 -57.41 22.50 -11.80
CA TYR A 620 -56.07 22.92 -12.19
C TYR A 620 -55.92 24.42 -12.06
N ASN A 621 -54.76 24.81 -11.60
CA ASN A 621 -54.28 26.17 -11.62
C ASN A 621 -53.48 26.39 -12.90
N VAL A 622 -53.95 27.31 -13.76
CA VAL A 622 -53.28 27.70 -15.00
C VAL A 622 -52.81 29.14 -14.88
N ILE A 623 -51.51 29.36 -14.95
CA ILE A 623 -50.91 30.69 -14.88
C ILE A 623 -50.22 30.96 -16.22
N LEU A 624 -50.55 32.09 -16.83
CA LEU A 624 -49.94 32.51 -18.09
C LEU A 624 -48.89 33.61 -17.83
N HIS A 625 -47.63 33.23 -17.88
CA HIS A 625 -46.50 34.09 -17.56
C HIS A 625 -46.02 34.87 -18.78
N LYS A 626 -45.62 36.14 -18.58
CA LYS A 626 -44.91 36.94 -19.57
C LYS A 626 -43.43 36.57 -19.62
N LYS A 627 -42.86 36.35 -20.80
CA LYS A 627 -41.44 36.03 -20.96
C LYS A 627 -40.56 37.16 -20.43
N SER A 628 -40.89 38.41 -20.74
CA SER A 628 -40.11 39.59 -20.33
C SER A 628 -39.87 39.70 -18.82
N THR A 629 -40.84 39.31 -18.00
CA THR A 629 -40.79 39.49 -16.53
C THR A 629 -40.58 38.19 -15.76
N CYS A 630 -41.01 37.06 -16.32
CA CYS A 630 -41.09 35.79 -15.60
C CYS A 630 -40.20 34.69 -16.19
N TRP A 631 -39.30 34.99 -17.14
CA TRP A 631 -38.44 33.97 -17.75
C TRP A 631 -37.72 33.03 -16.77
N PRO A 632 -37.20 33.49 -15.61
CA PRO A 632 -36.60 32.58 -14.62
C PRO A 632 -37.57 31.49 -14.12
N LEU A 633 -38.88 31.75 -14.12
CA LEU A 633 -39.89 30.80 -13.66
C LEU A 633 -40.09 29.62 -14.63
N PHE A 634 -39.65 29.77 -15.89
CA PHE A 634 -39.79 28.77 -16.95
C PHE A 634 -39.06 27.46 -16.61
N SER A 635 -37.82 27.57 -16.12
CA SER A 635 -37.01 26.42 -15.69
C SER A 635 -37.13 26.12 -14.20
N ASP A 636 -37.32 27.15 -13.36
CA ASP A 636 -36.98 27.03 -11.94
C ASP A 636 -38.13 26.63 -11.03
N ILE A 637 -39.39 26.96 -11.35
CA ILE A 637 -40.53 26.59 -10.49
C ILE A 637 -40.90 25.13 -10.71
N LEU A 638 -40.85 24.33 -9.64
CA LEU A 638 -41.11 22.88 -9.69
C LEU A 638 -42.38 22.47 -8.93
N LEU A 639 -42.68 23.17 -7.82
CA LEU A 639 -43.78 22.84 -6.90
C LEU A 639 -44.60 24.07 -6.53
N HIS A 640 -45.90 23.83 -6.31
CA HIS A 640 -46.80 24.75 -5.63
C HIS A 640 -46.94 24.33 -4.16
N LEU A 641 -46.36 25.06 -3.20
CA LEU A 641 -46.36 24.69 -1.76
C LEU A 641 -46.95 25.85 -0.93
N HIS A 642 -48.10 25.64 -0.27
CA HIS A 642 -48.75 26.59 0.65
C HIS A 642 -48.92 28.03 0.12
N GLY A 643 -49.24 28.19 -1.18
CA GLY A 643 -49.36 29.51 -1.80
C GLY A 643 -48.03 30.22 -2.09
N THR A 644 -46.90 29.52 -1.88
CA THR A 644 -45.54 29.92 -2.26
C THR A 644 -45.00 29.02 -3.38
N TYR A 645 -44.13 29.57 -4.22
CA TYR A 645 -43.52 28.85 -5.34
C TYR A 645 -42.10 28.45 -4.92
N VAL A 646 -41.75 27.18 -5.10
CA VAL A 646 -40.41 26.68 -4.79
C VAL A 646 -39.60 26.61 -6.08
N SER A 647 -38.54 27.42 -6.13
CA SER A 647 -37.60 27.55 -7.26
C SER A 647 -36.36 26.68 -7.05
N LEU A 648 -35.61 26.39 -8.14
CA LEU A 648 -34.25 25.86 -8.14
C LEU A 648 -33.27 26.64 -7.23
N MET A 649 -33.59 27.90 -6.87
CA MET A 649 -32.77 28.79 -6.03
C MET A 649 -33.35 29.04 -4.61
N GLY A 650 -34.46 28.39 -4.23
CA GLY A 650 -35.06 28.51 -2.89
C GLY A 650 -36.56 28.81 -2.86
N ILE A 651 -37.09 29.07 -1.66
CA ILE A 651 -38.51 29.40 -1.42
C ILE A 651 -38.74 30.87 -1.80
N LEU A 652 -39.59 31.13 -2.81
CA LEU A 652 -40.09 32.48 -3.09
C LEU A 652 -41.31 32.73 -2.20
N THR A 653 -41.17 33.59 -1.19
CA THR A 653 -42.30 34.02 -0.34
C THR A 653 -43.11 35.11 -1.05
N GLY A 654 -44.38 34.83 -1.35
CA GLY A 654 -45.31 35.71 -2.07
C GLY A 654 -45.56 35.29 -3.52
N ALA A 655 -46.63 35.80 -4.14
CA ALA A 655 -46.89 35.58 -5.56
C ALA A 655 -45.72 36.17 -6.38
N PRO A 656 -44.94 35.37 -7.14
CA PRO A 656 -43.70 35.81 -7.78
C PRO A 656 -43.92 36.84 -8.87
N CYS A 657 -45.17 36.97 -9.34
CA CYS A 657 -45.56 37.87 -10.40
C CYS A 657 -47.07 38.14 -10.33
N SER A 658 -47.51 39.21 -10.98
CA SER A 658 -48.91 39.59 -11.17
C SER A 658 -49.52 38.99 -12.45
N CYS A 659 -49.00 37.86 -12.93
CA CYS A 659 -49.45 37.23 -14.16
C CYS A 659 -50.86 36.65 -14.03
N VAL A 660 -51.58 36.57 -15.16
CA VAL A 660 -52.98 36.16 -15.18
C VAL A 660 -53.11 34.69 -14.81
N ARG A 661 -54.07 34.40 -13.93
CA ARG A 661 -54.35 33.07 -13.38
C ARG A 661 -55.80 32.68 -13.65
N GLN A 662 -56.03 31.44 -14.06
CA GLN A 662 -57.35 30.82 -14.14
C GLN A 662 -57.36 29.50 -13.38
N VAL A 663 -58.49 29.20 -12.73
CA VAL A 663 -58.74 27.89 -12.13
C VAL A 663 -59.75 27.18 -13.01
N VAL A 664 -59.37 26.02 -13.54
CA VAL A 664 -60.13 25.29 -14.56
C VAL A 664 -60.35 23.85 -14.11
N SER A 665 -61.56 23.33 -14.32
CA SER A 665 -61.87 21.93 -14.00
C SER A 665 -61.21 20.96 -14.97
N HIS A 666 -60.97 19.72 -14.54
CA HIS A 666 -60.46 18.66 -15.42
C HIS A 666 -61.39 18.38 -16.61
N ILE A 667 -62.69 18.66 -16.51
CA ILE A 667 -63.64 18.40 -17.61
C ILE A 667 -63.27 19.23 -18.84
N GLU A 668 -62.82 20.46 -18.62
CA GLU A 668 -62.46 21.38 -19.69
C GLU A 668 -61.03 21.14 -20.15
N SER A 669 -60.09 20.93 -19.21
CA SER A 669 -58.65 20.74 -19.48
C SER A 669 -58.03 21.77 -20.45
N LYS A 670 -58.66 22.95 -20.53
CA LYS A 670 -58.28 24.06 -21.39
C LYS A 670 -58.63 25.41 -20.76
N ALA A 671 -57.78 26.40 -20.94
CA ALA A 671 -57.95 27.77 -20.45
C ALA A 671 -57.75 28.75 -21.60
N ILE A 672 -58.61 29.77 -21.72
CA ILE A 672 -58.50 30.80 -22.75
C ILE A 672 -58.20 32.13 -22.06
N PHE A 673 -57.05 32.71 -22.40
CA PHE A 673 -56.61 34.01 -21.91
C PHE A 673 -56.84 35.07 -22.99
N ARG A 674 -57.47 36.18 -22.62
CA ARG A 674 -57.91 37.24 -23.54
C ARG A 674 -57.28 38.58 -23.20
N GLY A 675 -57.22 39.48 -24.19
CA GLY A 675 -56.68 40.83 -24.00
C GLY A 675 -55.17 40.84 -23.77
N LEU A 676 -54.45 39.91 -24.39
CA LEU A 676 -53.01 39.76 -24.27
C LEU A 676 -52.28 40.72 -25.21
N ASP A 677 -51.06 41.10 -24.83
CA ASP A 677 -50.20 41.93 -25.67
C ASP A 677 -49.62 41.09 -26.81
N HIS A 678 -49.71 41.56 -28.06
CA HIS A 678 -49.25 40.82 -29.23
C HIS A 678 -47.74 40.90 -29.46
N GLU A 679 -47.07 41.85 -28.80
CA GLU A 679 -45.61 41.98 -28.83
C GLU A 679 -44.91 41.19 -27.71
N GLU A 680 -45.68 40.63 -26.77
CA GLU A 680 -45.16 39.84 -25.65
C GLU A 680 -45.31 38.33 -25.92
N GLU A 681 -44.28 37.57 -25.57
CA GLU A 681 -44.36 36.10 -25.59
C GLU A 681 -44.80 35.57 -24.22
N TYR A 682 -45.66 34.56 -24.23
CA TYR A 682 -46.21 33.97 -23.02
C TYR A 682 -45.95 32.48 -22.94
N PHE A 683 -45.76 31.97 -21.72
CA PHE A 683 -45.68 30.54 -21.45
C PHE A 683 -46.59 30.13 -20.30
N PRO A 684 -47.27 28.97 -20.37
CA PRO A 684 -48.18 28.53 -19.34
C PRO A 684 -47.49 27.63 -18.30
N MET A 685 -47.89 27.79 -17.05
CA MET A 685 -47.56 26.89 -15.94
C MET A 685 -48.86 26.28 -15.41
N VAL A 686 -48.96 24.96 -15.48
CA VAL A 686 -50.17 24.21 -15.09
C VAL A 686 -49.85 23.25 -13.95
N SER A 687 -50.61 23.33 -12.85
CA SER A 687 -50.54 22.40 -11.71
C SER A 687 -51.94 22.09 -11.19
N ARG A 688 -52.10 21.08 -10.33
CA ARG A 688 -53.33 20.98 -9.51
C ARG A 688 -53.42 22.13 -8.51
N VAL A 689 -54.65 22.43 -8.07
CA VAL A 689 -54.92 23.40 -6.98
C VAL A 689 -54.51 22.86 -5.60
N GLU A 690 -54.21 21.57 -5.49
CA GLU A 690 -53.73 20.94 -4.25
C GLU A 690 -52.38 21.50 -3.79
N ASN A 691 -52.16 21.48 -2.47
CA ASN A 691 -50.89 21.83 -1.87
C ASN A 691 -49.82 20.74 -2.18
N GLY A 692 -48.63 21.17 -2.59
CA GLY A 692 -47.53 20.30 -2.99
C GLY A 692 -47.55 19.86 -4.45
N SER A 693 -48.46 20.37 -5.28
CA SER A 693 -48.65 19.92 -6.67
C SER A 693 -47.46 20.26 -7.57
N LEU A 694 -47.07 19.34 -8.46
CA LEU A 694 -46.05 19.59 -9.48
C LEU A 694 -46.64 20.37 -10.65
N PHE A 695 -45.82 21.26 -11.20
CA PHE A 695 -46.11 21.90 -12.48
C PHE A 695 -45.66 21.00 -13.64
N GLY A 696 -46.54 20.82 -14.62
CA GLY A 696 -46.17 20.22 -15.91
C GLY A 696 -45.02 20.98 -16.57
N VAL A 697 -44.30 20.32 -17.49
CA VAL A 697 -43.24 20.98 -18.26
C VAL A 697 -43.87 22.03 -19.18
N PRO A 698 -43.49 23.32 -19.08
CA PRO A 698 -44.06 24.35 -19.93
C PRO A 698 -43.58 24.19 -21.39
N PRO A 699 -44.44 24.42 -22.39
CA PRO A 699 -44.03 24.54 -23.79
C PRO A 699 -43.25 25.84 -24.04
N PRO A 700 -42.50 25.96 -25.15
CA PRO A 700 -41.84 27.21 -25.52
C PRO A 700 -42.82 28.40 -25.55
N PRO A 701 -42.39 29.61 -25.16
CA PRO A 701 -43.25 30.80 -25.19
C PRO A 701 -43.72 31.14 -26.60
N ILE A 702 -44.92 31.70 -26.72
CA ILE A 702 -45.46 32.23 -27.99
C ILE A 702 -46.19 33.55 -27.77
N ALA A 703 -46.26 34.39 -28.80
CA ALA A 703 -47.08 35.61 -28.82
C ALA A 703 -48.48 35.36 -29.41
N PRO A 704 -49.53 36.05 -28.94
CA PRO A 704 -50.88 35.99 -29.51
C PRO A 704 -50.94 36.66 -30.90
N ASN A 705 -51.97 36.32 -31.68
CA ASN A 705 -52.21 36.98 -32.97
C ASN A 705 -52.50 38.48 -32.78
N GLY A 706 -51.81 39.34 -33.52
CA GLY A 706 -52.10 40.78 -33.56
C GLY A 706 -53.50 41.06 -34.11
N ALA A 707 -54.10 42.18 -33.71
CA ALA A 707 -55.35 42.64 -34.30
C ALA A 707 -55.11 43.01 -35.77
N ILE A 708 -55.62 42.20 -36.70
CA ILE A 708 -55.53 42.48 -38.13
C ILE A 708 -56.39 43.72 -38.41
N GLY A 709 -55.74 44.85 -38.69
CA GLY A 709 -56.36 45.94 -39.43
C GLY A 709 -56.72 45.43 -40.82
N ASN A 710 -57.98 45.64 -41.22
CA ASN A 710 -58.57 45.21 -42.49
C ASN A 710 -57.59 45.18 -43.67
N HIS A 711 -57.17 43.98 -44.06
CA HIS A 711 -56.85 43.66 -45.44
C HIS A 711 -57.46 42.30 -45.77
N GLU A 712 -58.22 42.28 -46.87
CA GLU A 712 -58.92 41.14 -47.44
C GLU A 712 -58.01 39.93 -47.73
N PRO A 713 -58.57 38.71 -47.79
CA PRO A 713 -57.80 37.48 -47.73
C PRO A 713 -57.16 37.15 -49.08
N SER A 714 -55.90 36.74 -49.07
CA SER A 714 -55.33 35.91 -50.14
C SER A 714 -55.09 34.51 -49.62
N THR A 715 -56.00 33.62 -50.04
CA THR A 715 -55.90 32.18 -49.96
C THR A 715 -54.73 31.71 -50.82
N THR A 716 -53.73 31.05 -50.23
CA THR A 716 -52.93 30.07 -50.98
C THR A 716 -52.51 28.95 -50.04
N LEU A 717 -53.14 27.79 -50.25
CA LEU A 717 -52.67 26.49 -49.78
C LEU A 717 -51.25 26.26 -50.31
N MET A 718 -50.31 25.89 -49.44
CA MET A 718 -49.18 25.06 -49.87
C MET A 718 -48.97 23.91 -48.90
N GLU A 719 -49.12 22.73 -49.48
CA GLU A 719 -48.82 21.42 -48.93
C GLU A 719 -47.34 21.28 -48.58
N PHE A 720 -47.07 20.45 -47.57
CA PHE A 720 -45.74 19.91 -47.31
C PHE A 720 -45.32 18.95 -48.43
N PRO A 721 -44.10 19.05 -48.99
CA PRO A 721 -43.47 17.92 -49.65
C PRO A 721 -42.76 17.05 -48.63
N VAL A 722 -43.24 15.82 -48.52
CA VAL A 722 -42.50 14.66 -48.02
C VAL A 722 -41.25 14.47 -48.88
N LEU A 723 -40.06 14.40 -48.27
CA LEU A 723 -38.87 13.88 -48.94
C LEU A 723 -38.47 12.56 -48.28
N ASN A 724 -38.74 11.46 -48.99
CA ASN A 724 -38.16 10.16 -48.71
C ASN A 724 -37.08 9.84 -49.73
N SER A 725 -36.03 9.21 -49.19
CA SER A 725 -35.18 8.18 -49.80
C SER A 725 -33.80 8.58 -50.35
N THR A 726 -32.81 7.98 -49.67
CA THR A 726 -31.63 7.29 -50.21
C THR A 726 -30.68 8.00 -51.16
N THR A 727 -29.41 8.06 -50.74
CA THR A 727 -28.31 7.81 -51.68
C THR A 727 -27.15 7.12 -50.97
N ARG A 728 -26.64 6.10 -51.67
CA ARG A 728 -25.62 5.14 -51.26
C ARG A 728 -24.28 5.61 -51.88
N THR A 729 -23.23 5.60 -51.06
CA THR A 729 -21.81 5.35 -51.43
C THR A 729 -21.17 6.09 -52.62
N ARG A 730 -20.15 6.91 -52.37
CA ARG A 730 -18.72 6.56 -52.52
C ARG A 730 -17.80 7.74 -52.16
N THR A 731 -16.64 7.34 -51.68
CA THR A 731 -15.43 8.06 -51.25
C THR A 731 -15.04 9.31 -52.05
N PRO A 732 -14.26 10.21 -51.41
CA PRO A 732 -12.83 10.25 -51.76
C PRO A 732 -11.88 10.44 -50.56
N SER A 733 -10.66 9.94 -50.75
CA SER A 733 -9.39 10.41 -50.19
C SER A 733 -8.38 10.36 -51.36
N PRO A 734 -7.17 10.95 -51.33
CA PRO A 734 -6.54 11.80 -50.30
C PRO A 734 -5.78 13.02 -50.90
N GLU A 735 -4.97 13.71 -50.07
CA GLU A 735 -3.78 14.53 -50.43
C GLU A 735 -4.03 15.91 -51.09
N SER A 736 -3.32 17.01 -50.79
CA SER A 736 -2.00 17.20 -50.18
C SER A 736 -1.78 18.66 -49.73
N ARG A 737 -0.98 18.80 -48.66
CA ARG A 737 0.06 19.80 -48.39
C ARG A 737 -0.18 21.27 -48.78
N THR A 738 -0.45 22.09 -47.77
CA THR A 738 -0.08 23.51 -47.76
C THR A 738 1.24 23.71 -47.02
N GLY A 739 2.12 24.50 -47.64
CA GLY A 739 3.38 24.96 -47.09
C GLY A 739 3.21 26.16 -46.15
N ASP A 740 4.07 26.16 -45.14
CA ASP A 740 4.91 27.27 -44.66
C ASP A 740 4.60 28.69 -45.15
N SER A 741 4.47 29.65 -44.22
CA SER A 741 5.54 30.63 -43.95
C SER A 741 5.07 31.87 -43.14
N SER A 742 5.85 32.16 -42.09
CA SER A 742 6.27 33.48 -41.54
C SER A 742 5.23 34.48 -40.99
N LEU A 743 5.16 34.69 -39.65
CA LEU A 743 5.89 35.70 -38.81
C LEU A 743 5.21 37.10 -38.81
N PRO A 744 5.49 38.07 -37.89
CA PRO A 744 6.25 38.07 -36.63
C PRO A 744 5.65 38.89 -35.42
N ILE A 745 6.24 38.74 -34.21
CA ILE A 745 6.74 39.77 -33.22
C ILE A 745 5.73 40.85 -32.71
N ALA A 746 5.52 41.15 -31.42
CA ALA A 746 6.43 41.51 -30.30
C ALA A 746 5.69 41.38 -28.94
N SER A 747 6.28 40.84 -27.85
CA SER A 747 7.05 41.51 -26.76
C SER A 747 6.22 42.53 -25.95
N ASP A 748 6.22 42.67 -24.63
CA ASP A 748 7.02 42.22 -23.47
C ASP A 748 6.07 42.27 -22.23
N GLY A 749 6.30 41.50 -21.17
CA GLY A 749 7.00 42.05 -20.02
C GLY A 749 7.01 41.10 -18.82
N PHE A 750 8.24 40.78 -18.40
CA PHE A 750 8.63 40.17 -17.14
C PHE A 750 8.40 41.12 -15.95
N GLU A 751 8.14 40.55 -14.76
CA GLU A 751 8.76 41.04 -13.51
C GLU A 751 8.79 39.93 -12.44
N ASP A 752 10.00 39.68 -11.95
CA ASP A 752 10.40 38.86 -10.79
C ASP A 752 9.92 39.47 -9.47
N ILE A 753 9.58 38.66 -8.45
CA ILE A 753 9.88 38.96 -7.03
C ILE A 753 10.13 37.67 -6.20
N ASN A 754 11.41 37.45 -5.91
CA ASN A 754 12.12 37.08 -4.67
C ASN A 754 11.57 36.14 -3.57
N GLU A 755 12.54 35.33 -3.15
CA GLU A 755 12.74 34.58 -1.90
C GLU A 755 12.52 35.37 -0.59
N VAL A 756 12.11 34.67 0.47
CA VAL A 756 12.53 34.94 1.86
C VAL A 756 12.73 33.60 2.60
N ASP A 757 13.96 33.40 3.07
CA ASP A 757 14.40 32.45 4.10
C ASP A 757 13.68 32.68 5.44
N ASP A 758 13.44 31.63 6.22
CA ASP A 758 13.73 31.70 7.65
C ASP A 758 13.93 30.31 8.29
N ASN A 759 15.02 30.24 9.04
CA ASN A 759 15.64 29.06 9.63
C ASN A 759 15.40 29.06 11.16
N ALA A 760 15.30 27.86 11.73
CA ALA A 760 15.65 27.47 13.11
C ALA A 760 14.97 28.17 14.32
N ASN A 761 14.34 27.39 15.21
CA ASN A 761 15.07 26.82 16.35
C ASN A 761 14.28 25.82 17.20
N GLN A 762 15.01 24.82 17.67
CA GLN A 762 14.66 23.79 18.63
C GLN A 762 14.62 24.36 20.06
N SER A 763 13.87 23.72 20.97
CA SER A 763 14.44 23.14 22.20
C SER A 763 13.41 22.43 23.11
N HIS A 764 13.80 21.20 23.48
CA HIS A 764 13.64 20.49 24.76
C HIS A 764 12.25 20.30 25.42
N GLY A 765 11.92 19.13 25.99
CA GLY A 765 12.78 18.01 26.36
C GLY A 765 12.04 16.74 26.83
N ASN A 766 12.89 15.73 27.06
CA ASN A 766 12.71 14.39 27.62
C ASN A 766 11.69 14.32 28.78
N THR A 767 10.97 13.21 29.03
CA THR A 767 11.54 11.99 29.64
C THR A 767 10.63 10.74 29.56
N HIS A 768 11.30 9.58 29.50
CA HIS A 768 10.99 8.23 30.05
C HIS A 768 9.89 8.19 31.17
N THR A 769 9.07 7.15 31.41
CA THR A 769 9.36 5.71 31.53
C THR A 769 8.05 4.91 31.84
N THR A 770 7.96 3.65 31.37
CA THR A 770 7.36 2.44 31.99
C THR A 770 5.97 2.41 32.67
N ALA A 771 5.08 1.63 32.04
CA ALA A 771 4.52 0.34 32.51
C ALA A 771 3.85 0.18 33.90
N VAL A 772 2.55 -0.16 33.82
CA VAL A 772 1.89 -1.34 34.45
C VAL A 772 1.21 -1.20 35.83
N ASN A 773 -0.11 -1.47 35.79
CA ASN A 773 -1.00 -2.18 36.72
C ASN A 773 -1.79 -1.50 37.86
N THR A 774 -3.09 -1.86 37.79
CA THR A 774 -4.03 -2.25 38.86
C THR A 774 -4.73 -1.19 39.71
N SER A 775 -6.03 -1.02 39.39
CA SER A 775 -7.18 -1.39 40.24
C SER A 775 -7.10 -1.12 41.75
N ARG A 776 -7.88 -0.15 42.24
CA ARG A 776 -9.19 -0.39 42.94
C ARG A 776 -9.75 0.91 43.56
N ARG A 777 -11.06 1.06 43.36
CA ARG A 777 -12.02 2.01 43.96
C ARG A 777 -11.94 2.11 45.49
N ARG A 778 -12.22 3.30 46.05
CA ARG A 778 -13.50 3.68 46.72
C ARG A 778 -13.47 5.16 47.19
N ILE A 779 -14.32 6.04 46.65
CA ILE A 779 -15.62 6.55 47.16
C ILE A 779 -15.52 7.45 48.42
N ARG A 780 -15.90 8.75 48.29
CA ARG A 780 -17.01 9.40 49.03
C ARG A 780 -17.25 10.87 48.64
N ALA A 781 -18.52 11.21 48.34
CA ALA A 781 -19.29 12.40 48.77
C ALA A 781 -20.60 12.44 47.94
N GLN A 782 -21.72 11.88 48.44
CA GLN A 782 -22.88 12.57 49.06
C GLN A 782 -23.41 13.75 48.22
N ALA A 783 -24.52 13.64 47.48
CA ALA A 783 -25.93 13.49 47.87
C ALA A 783 -26.48 14.72 48.63
N GLY A 784 -27.56 15.39 48.20
CA GLY A 784 -28.46 15.09 47.08
C GLY A 784 -29.66 16.04 46.96
N LEU A 785 -30.63 15.64 46.13
CA LEU A 785 -32.09 15.83 46.19
C LEU A 785 -32.69 15.90 44.77
N ARG A 786 -33.34 14.81 44.35
CA ARG A 786 -34.76 14.76 43.89
C ARG A 786 -35.08 13.36 43.36
N GLN A 787 -36.11 12.76 43.94
CA GLN A 787 -36.65 11.43 43.64
C GLN A 787 -37.59 11.46 42.44
N GLY A 788 -37.68 10.33 41.71
CA GLY A 788 -38.94 9.87 41.12
C GLY A 788 -38.86 9.37 39.67
N SER A 789 -38.33 8.16 39.43
CA SER A 789 -38.77 7.23 38.36
C SER A 789 -37.85 5.99 38.31
N HIS A 790 -38.13 4.97 39.12
CA HIS A 790 -37.54 3.63 38.98
C HIS A 790 -38.66 2.61 39.18
N ARG A 791 -39.39 2.30 38.11
CA ARG A 791 -40.22 1.08 38.06
C ARG A 791 -40.54 0.56 36.65
N THR A 792 -40.04 1.17 35.58
CA THR A 792 -40.28 0.74 34.19
C THR A 792 -39.11 -0.01 33.53
N ASP A 793 -37.89 0.06 34.09
CA ASP A 793 -36.71 -0.49 33.40
C ASP A 793 -36.40 -1.97 33.72
N MET A 794 -36.99 -2.55 34.77
CA MET A 794 -36.78 -3.97 35.08
C MET A 794 -37.67 -4.93 34.28
N VAL A 795 -38.77 -4.44 33.67
CA VAL A 795 -39.70 -5.28 32.89
C VAL A 795 -39.22 -5.49 31.45
N HIS A 796 -38.39 -4.58 30.91
CA HIS A 796 -37.88 -4.68 29.54
C HIS A 796 -36.64 -5.58 29.41
N GLN A 797 -35.81 -5.70 30.46
CA GLN A 797 -34.62 -6.55 30.44
C GLN A 797 -35.01 -8.05 30.44
N ASP A 798 -35.96 -8.44 31.30
CA ASP A 798 -36.49 -9.81 31.38
C ASP A 798 -37.23 -10.24 30.10
N ALA A 799 -37.89 -9.30 29.41
CA ALA A 799 -38.57 -9.59 28.14
C ALA A 799 -37.55 -9.86 27.01
N TYR A 800 -36.43 -9.13 27.00
CA TYR A 800 -35.39 -9.27 25.99
C TYR A 800 -34.62 -10.59 26.15
N GLU A 801 -34.23 -10.95 27.38
CA GLU A 801 -33.55 -12.24 27.64
C GLU A 801 -34.45 -13.44 27.37
N LYS A 802 -35.77 -13.27 27.51
CA LYS A 802 -36.75 -14.31 27.18
C LYS A 802 -36.97 -14.44 25.67
N ASP A 803 -36.98 -13.35 24.92
CA ASP A 803 -37.04 -13.38 23.46
C ASP A 803 -35.76 -13.98 22.85
N GLU A 804 -34.58 -13.64 23.40
CA GLU A 804 -33.30 -14.18 22.95
C GLU A 804 -33.22 -15.70 23.15
N LYS A 805 -33.64 -16.21 24.32
CA LYS A 805 -33.76 -17.66 24.55
C LYS A 805 -34.80 -18.34 23.67
N THR A 806 -35.91 -17.66 23.37
CA THR A 806 -36.96 -18.21 22.49
C THR A 806 -36.44 -18.32 21.05
N TRP A 807 -35.65 -17.34 20.62
CA TRP A 807 -35.02 -17.31 19.31
C TRP A 807 -33.92 -18.38 19.16
N GLU A 808 -33.06 -18.54 20.17
CA GLU A 808 -32.05 -19.63 20.21
C GLU A 808 -32.72 -21.01 20.18
N THR A 809 -33.81 -21.20 20.94
CA THR A 809 -34.54 -22.47 20.96
C THR A 809 -35.20 -22.77 19.61
N TRP A 810 -35.77 -21.76 18.95
CA TRP A 810 -36.33 -21.89 17.60
C TRP A 810 -35.25 -22.24 16.57
N GLN A 811 -34.08 -21.59 16.64
CA GLN A 811 -32.96 -21.83 15.73
C GLN A 811 -32.37 -23.24 15.88
N GLU A 812 -32.21 -23.74 17.10
CA GLU A 812 -31.60 -25.05 17.34
C GLU A 812 -32.56 -26.22 17.16
N LYS A 813 -33.85 -26.06 17.51
CA LYS A 813 -34.81 -27.17 17.53
C LYS A 813 -35.83 -27.16 16.40
N GLU A 814 -36.32 -26.00 15.99
CA GLU A 814 -37.41 -25.91 15.01
C GLU A 814 -36.93 -25.65 13.58
N LEU A 815 -35.81 -24.94 13.41
CA LEU A 815 -35.21 -24.67 12.10
C LEU A 815 -34.86 -25.95 11.31
N PRO A 816 -34.25 -27.00 11.91
CA PRO A 816 -33.94 -28.24 11.18
C PRO A 816 -35.20 -28.98 10.71
N ASP A 817 -36.24 -28.98 11.55
CA ASP A 817 -37.52 -29.65 11.29
C ASP A 817 -38.35 -28.92 10.23
N THR A 818 -38.24 -27.60 10.19
CA THR A 818 -38.88 -26.74 9.17
C THR A 818 -38.18 -26.89 7.82
N PHE A 819 -36.86 -27.05 7.81
CA PHE A 819 -36.09 -27.36 6.60
C PHE A 819 -36.35 -28.77 6.07
N ALA A 820 -36.50 -29.77 6.95
CA ALA A 820 -36.82 -31.15 6.55
C ALA A 820 -38.19 -31.28 5.85
N ARG A 821 -39.15 -30.41 6.18
CA ARG A 821 -40.48 -30.33 5.54
C ARG A 821 -40.48 -29.64 4.18
N LEU A 822 -39.42 -28.89 3.84
CA LEU A 822 -39.27 -28.18 2.56
C LEU A 822 -38.48 -28.99 1.52
N THR A 823 -37.89 -30.12 1.90
CA THR A 823 -37.27 -31.09 0.98
C THR A 823 -38.30 -32.07 0.41
N PRO A 824 -38.47 -32.16 -0.93
CA PRO A 824 -39.37 -33.14 -1.55
C PRO A 824 -38.85 -34.57 -1.29
N LYS A 825 -39.69 -35.44 -0.72
CA LYS A 825 -39.37 -36.88 -0.61
C LYS A 825 -39.26 -37.48 -2.01
N ARG A 826 -38.03 -37.76 -2.48
CA ARG A 826 -37.79 -38.57 -3.68
C ARG A 826 -38.31 -39.98 -3.43
N GLY A 827 -39.38 -40.35 -4.13
CA GLY A 827 -39.87 -41.72 -4.17
C GLY A 827 -38.84 -42.63 -4.83
N MET A 828 -38.43 -43.70 -4.14
CA MET A 828 -37.83 -44.86 -4.78
C MET A 828 -38.96 -45.61 -5.52
N ASN A 829 -38.97 -45.51 -6.84
CA ASN A 829 -39.62 -46.51 -7.69
C ASN A 829 -38.54 -47.38 -8.33
N ASN A 830 -38.62 -48.65 -7.97
CA ASN A 830 -38.05 -49.83 -8.62
C ASN A 830 -38.08 -49.76 -10.16
N LEU A 831 -37.02 -50.19 -10.84
CA LEU A 831 -36.96 -51.44 -11.64
C LEU A 831 -35.84 -51.43 -12.71
N VAL A 832 -35.11 -52.56 -12.72
CA VAL A 832 -34.18 -53.16 -13.71
C VAL A 832 -32.79 -52.55 -13.86
#